data_AF-A0A5J5IV79-F1
#
_entry.id   AF-A0A5J5IV79-F1
#
_cell.length_a   1.000
_cell.length_b   1.000
_cell.length_c   1.000
_cell.angle_alpha   90.00
_cell.angle_beta   90.00
_cell.angle_gamma   90.00
#
_symmetry.space_group_name_H-M   'P 1'
#
loop_
_entity.id
_entity.type
_entity.pdbx_description
1 polymer ?
#
loop_
_entity_poly.entity_id
_entity_poly.type
_entity_poly.pdbx_seq_one_letter_code
_entity_poly.pdbx_strand_id
1 'polypeptide(L)'
;MSTLLFTLGRWSFRHPWRVLVSWLLILVIAGGGALLLNKGTDNSFTIPGTEAQEGLELLNRTFPQASGTSAQLVIVAPEGQSVRDEPVAGEVADVVTRFGDLGDDVLAVTDPFDETVSGLISDDDRAAIVRVQFDGQATDVPEATLDELNAIADDLRDEMPAGSQVALGGDLFSTSIPALSIVEVIGVLVALFVLIITFRSFAVAWFPLVSALIGVALATSMIFVATQFASVSSTTPLLSVMLGLAVGIDYSLFIAARHQDQVRAGMDPEESAARSTGTAGSSVAFAGITVLIALVGLSFAGIPFLTTMGIAAAVAVAIAVVVAVTLTPALLGFAGPRIAGWRRRPARPRRAGRAAPARTRRPFSERWVRLVTRRPLVTTIAVVTGLGVLAIPAASLTLALPNAGVQPPSSQARQAYDLSAEHFGAGSNGPLIMTGTIVTSDDPLTLMQDLGDEIAQIPGVKEVALATPNPTADTGLVQIVPETAPDDPATADLVRELRAQHDRLLDEYGVDLKVTGFTAVGIDISDRLGEALIPFGIFVVGLSLILLTIVFRSIWVPIKAALGYLLSVAAAFGVVAAVFEWGWFADLLHVTREGPVISFMPIILMGVLFGLAMDYEVFLVSRMREDYVHTRRARGGRADRLTAVGAVRTGFVSSARVVTAAAVIMFAVFAAFVPEGDSSIKPIALGLAVGIAVDAFLIRMTLVPAVMALLGEKAWWMPRWLDRVLPHFDIEGEAVERELSLRDWPEPGTTAAAVGDDVTVHADPDADEPLLRGATFRVEPGRTLVATHPDPRVGRAFALVVAGRLRPDGGRLRVGGHLLPERAAWVRSHVGLALLATSADPAEDVRAALSGGTTTVVLDGLDAVAGADRDQVASLLRDAGATGDLTLIATARRESAVLDILAEARRTAPASLPLQTGAHERPTTEVISS
;
A
#
# COMPACT_ATOMS: atom_id res chain seq x y z
N MET A 1 -12.51 -16.07 -5.42
CA MET A 1 -12.55 -14.64 -5.08
C MET A 1 -13.52 -13.90 -6.01
N SER A 2 -13.29 -13.92 -7.32
CA SER A 2 -14.15 -13.32 -8.36
C SER A 2 -15.65 -13.65 -8.22
N THR A 3 -16.01 -14.92 -7.97
CA THR A 3 -17.40 -15.36 -7.77
C THR A 3 -18.07 -14.82 -6.50
N LEU A 4 -17.30 -14.59 -5.42
CA LEU A 4 -17.80 -13.95 -4.19
C LEU A 4 -18.01 -12.46 -4.40
N LEU A 5 -17.06 -11.79 -5.06
CA LEU A 5 -17.17 -10.38 -5.42
C LEU A 5 -18.33 -10.12 -6.38
N PHE A 6 -18.61 -11.06 -7.29
CA PHE A 6 -19.79 -11.01 -8.15
C PHE A 6 -21.09 -11.01 -7.33
N THR A 7 -21.22 -11.94 -6.37
CA THR A 7 -22.40 -12.00 -5.49
C THR A 7 -22.51 -10.79 -4.58
N LEU A 8 -21.38 -10.29 -4.06
CA LEU A 8 -21.32 -9.09 -3.22
C LEU A 8 -21.74 -7.85 -4.01
N GLY A 9 -21.21 -7.66 -5.23
CA GLY A 9 -21.58 -6.56 -6.12
C GLY A 9 -23.06 -6.56 -6.46
N ARG A 10 -23.63 -7.73 -6.76
CA ARG A 10 -25.09 -7.88 -6.99
C ARG A 10 -25.90 -7.50 -5.76
N TRP A 11 -25.49 -7.96 -4.58
CA TRP A 11 -26.18 -7.67 -3.33
C TRP A 11 -26.13 -6.17 -2.98
N SER A 12 -24.94 -5.55 -3.10
CA SER A 12 -24.73 -4.13 -2.87
C SER A 12 -25.55 -3.26 -3.81
N PHE A 13 -25.61 -3.62 -5.09
CA PHE A 13 -26.41 -2.92 -6.09
C PHE A 13 -27.92 -2.98 -5.78
N ARG A 14 -28.43 -4.12 -5.28
CA ARG A 14 -29.85 -4.29 -4.91
C ARG A 14 -30.23 -3.60 -3.60
N HIS A 15 -29.29 -3.43 -2.68
CA HIS A 15 -29.55 -2.87 -1.34
C HIS A 15 -28.71 -1.61 -1.08
N PRO A 16 -28.77 -0.60 -1.96
CA PRO A 16 -27.83 0.52 -1.92
C PRO A 16 -27.97 1.35 -0.63
N TRP A 17 -29.18 1.44 -0.09
CA TRP A 17 -29.45 2.13 1.19
C TRP A 17 -28.87 1.39 2.39
N ARG A 18 -28.95 0.06 2.41
CA ARG A 18 -28.40 -0.73 3.54
C ARG A 18 -26.89 -0.58 3.60
N VAL A 19 -26.22 -0.68 2.44
CA VAL A 19 -24.76 -0.51 2.35
C VAL A 19 -24.35 0.90 2.75
N LEU A 20 -25.00 1.93 2.21
CA LEU A 20 -24.68 3.33 2.52
C LEU A 20 -24.87 3.61 4.02
N VAL A 21 -26.00 3.22 4.60
CA VAL A 21 -26.29 3.44 6.03
C VAL A 21 -25.31 2.66 6.91
N SER A 22 -24.95 1.43 6.55
CA SER A 22 -23.93 0.67 7.30
C SER A 22 -22.58 1.37 7.32
N TRP A 23 -22.12 1.91 6.18
CA TRP A 23 -20.87 2.67 6.13
C TRP A 23 -20.94 3.98 6.90
N LEU A 24 -22.05 4.72 6.79
CA LEU A 24 -22.25 5.94 7.57
C LEU A 24 -22.32 5.65 9.07
N LEU A 25 -22.94 4.54 9.48
CA LEU A 25 -22.97 4.11 10.87
C LEU A 25 -21.57 3.76 11.38
N ILE A 26 -20.79 3.01 10.60
CA ILE A 26 -19.39 2.68 10.94
C ILE A 26 -18.57 3.97 11.06
N LEU A 27 -18.76 4.93 10.14
CA LEU A 27 -18.10 6.24 10.20
C LEU A 27 -18.49 7.02 11.45
N VAL A 28 -19.78 7.05 11.82
CA VAL A 28 -20.24 7.72 13.05
C VAL A 28 -19.68 7.05 14.30
N ILE A 29 -19.60 5.71 14.33
CA ILE A 29 -19.00 4.97 15.44
C ILE A 29 -17.50 5.26 15.54
N ALA A 30 -16.77 5.22 14.42
CA ALA A 30 -15.35 5.50 14.38
C ALA A 30 -15.05 6.97 14.73
N GLY A 31 -15.82 7.91 14.20
CA GLY A 31 -15.68 9.34 14.51
C GLY A 31 -16.02 9.65 15.96
N GLY A 32 -17.08 9.04 16.51
CA GLY A 32 -17.38 9.13 17.95
C GLY A 32 -16.28 8.52 18.81
N GLY A 33 -15.71 7.39 18.38
CA GLY A 33 -14.54 6.78 19.03
C GLY A 33 -13.32 7.71 19.00
N ALA A 34 -13.05 8.35 17.85
CA ALA A 34 -11.95 9.30 17.72
C ALA A 34 -12.13 10.49 18.68
N LEU A 35 -13.34 11.06 18.77
CA LEU A 35 -13.62 12.16 19.70
C LEU A 35 -13.43 11.77 21.18
N LEU A 36 -13.63 10.50 21.53
CA LEU A 36 -13.53 10.02 22.91
C LEU A 36 -12.15 9.45 23.28
N LEU A 37 -11.40 8.94 22.30
CA LEU A 37 -10.15 8.19 22.52
C LEU A 37 -8.92 8.91 21.97
N ASN A 38 -9.07 10.03 21.27
CA ASN A 38 -7.93 10.77 20.71
C ASN A 38 -7.03 11.30 21.83
N LYS A 39 -5.77 10.84 21.83
CA LYS A 39 -4.70 11.32 22.71
C LYS A 39 -3.75 12.34 22.07
N GLY A 40 -4.03 12.77 20.84
CA GLY A 40 -3.13 13.62 20.06
C GLY A 40 -2.14 12.82 19.23
N THR A 41 -1.35 13.53 18.42
CA THR A 41 -0.27 12.97 17.59
C THR A 41 1.08 13.30 18.19
N ASP A 42 2.05 12.41 18.02
CA ASP A 42 3.40 12.52 18.57
C ASP A 42 4.41 12.65 17.41
N ASN A 43 5.11 13.78 17.33
CA ASN A 43 6.07 14.08 16.29
C ASN A 43 7.52 13.82 16.70
N SER A 44 7.76 13.17 17.84
CA SER A 44 9.10 12.75 18.20
C SER A 44 9.57 11.59 17.32
N PHE A 45 10.76 11.75 16.78
CA PHE A 45 11.44 10.69 16.08
C PHE A 45 12.41 10.03 17.06
N THR A 46 12.09 8.80 17.49
CA THR A 46 12.96 8.00 18.36
C THR A 46 13.36 6.71 17.66
N ILE A 47 14.64 6.36 17.75
CA ILE A 47 15.16 5.05 17.31
C ILE A 47 15.89 4.42 18.49
N PRO A 48 15.28 3.44 19.18
CA PRO A 48 15.92 2.74 20.28
C PRO A 48 17.25 2.10 19.86
N GLY A 49 18.26 2.18 20.73
CA GLY A 49 19.58 1.57 20.52
C GLY A 49 20.53 2.37 19.62
N THR A 50 20.28 3.67 19.42
CA THR A 50 21.27 4.61 18.88
C THR A 50 21.98 5.35 20.01
N GLU A 51 23.26 5.67 19.82
CA GLU A 51 24.09 6.35 20.82
C GLU A 51 23.47 7.69 21.26
N ALA A 52 22.97 8.50 20.31
CA ALA A 52 22.36 9.79 20.66
C ALA A 52 21.11 9.62 21.52
N GLN A 53 20.27 8.61 21.25
CA GLN A 53 19.10 8.30 22.07
C GLN A 53 19.49 7.82 23.47
N GLU A 54 20.50 6.96 23.60
CA GLU A 54 21.01 6.52 24.90
C GLU A 54 21.61 7.68 25.71
N GLY A 55 22.34 8.57 25.06
CA GLY A 55 22.85 9.80 25.67
C GLY A 55 21.72 10.72 26.11
N LEU A 56 20.65 10.85 25.31
CA LEU A 56 19.49 11.69 25.65
C LEU A 56 18.70 11.11 26.83
N GLU A 57 18.57 9.78 26.91
CA GLU A 57 17.97 9.08 28.05
C GLU A 57 18.81 9.23 29.32
N LEU A 58 20.15 9.21 29.21
CA LEU A 58 21.04 9.50 30.33
C LEU A 58 20.86 10.95 30.79
N LEU A 59 20.87 11.89 29.84
CA LEU A 59 20.67 13.32 30.09
C LEU A 59 19.34 13.60 30.78
N ASN A 60 18.25 12.98 30.33
CA ASN A 60 16.93 13.07 30.98
C ASN A 60 16.93 12.62 32.44
N ARG A 61 17.81 11.70 32.83
CA ARG A 61 17.88 11.20 34.22
C ARG A 61 18.78 12.03 35.11
N THR A 62 19.86 12.59 34.57
CA THR A 62 20.94 13.22 35.35
C THR A 62 21.00 14.74 35.19
N PHE A 63 20.49 15.26 34.08
CA PHE A 63 20.38 16.68 33.72
C PHE A 63 19.01 16.97 33.05
N PRO A 64 17.86 16.82 33.75
CA PRO A 64 16.55 17.09 33.15
C PRO A 64 16.41 18.53 32.62
N GLN A 65 17.16 19.46 33.22
CA GLN A 65 17.25 20.87 32.81
C GLN A 65 17.89 21.08 31.41
N ALA A 66 18.44 20.04 30.79
CA ALA A 66 19.17 20.12 29.52
C ALA A 66 18.64 19.15 28.43
N SER A 67 17.57 18.40 28.71
CA SER A 67 17.16 17.24 27.91
C SER A 67 15.76 17.27 27.31
N GLY A 68 14.91 18.23 27.71
CA GLY A 68 13.55 18.38 27.20
C GLY A 68 13.46 19.23 25.93
N THR A 69 12.25 19.61 25.52
CA THR A 69 12.05 20.60 24.46
C THR A 69 12.34 22.03 24.94
N SER A 70 13.06 22.81 24.12
CA SER A 70 13.36 24.21 24.38
C SER A 70 12.51 25.17 23.55
N ALA A 71 12.16 26.32 24.12
CA ALA A 71 11.80 27.54 23.40
C ALA A 71 12.93 28.55 23.53
N GLN A 72 13.14 29.38 22.51
CA GLN A 72 14.13 30.44 22.54
C GLN A 72 13.52 31.75 22.03
N LEU A 73 13.81 32.84 22.71
CA LEU A 73 13.45 34.18 22.29
C LEU A 73 14.74 34.90 21.87
N VAL A 74 14.84 35.23 20.59
CA VAL A 74 15.98 35.97 20.04
C VAL A 74 15.61 37.44 19.97
N ILE A 75 16.44 38.26 20.62
CA ILE A 75 16.22 39.70 20.79
C ILE A 75 17.42 40.40 20.17
N VAL A 76 17.18 41.35 19.26
CA VAL A 76 18.21 42.14 18.61
C VAL A 76 17.95 43.62 18.86
N ALA A 77 18.94 44.30 19.43
CA ALA A 77 18.90 45.73 19.70
C ALA A 77 18.98 46.56 18.39
N PRO A 78 18.48 47.81 18.40
CA PRO A 78 18.57 48.69 17.23
C PRO A 78 20.01 48.92 16.77
N GLU A 79 20.18 49.35 15.52
CA GLU A 79 21.52 49.69 15.01
C GLU A 79 22.26 50.69 15.92
N GLY A 80 23.45 50.30 16.37
CA GLY A 80 24.33 51.12 17.22
C GLY A 80 24.00 51.10 18.72
N GLN A 81 23.04 50.28 19.18
CA GLN A 81 22.74 50.04 20.60
C GLN A 81 23.11 48.61 20.99
N SER A 82 23.31 48.40 22.29
CA SER A 82 23.55 47.08 22.87
C SER A 82 22.29 46.51 23.53
N VAL A 83 22.18 45.18 23.59
CA VAL A 83 21.17 44.51 24.44
C VAL A 83 21.40 44.73 25.93
N ARG A 84 22.60 45.19 26.33
CA ARG A 84 22.92 45.58 27.71
C ARG A 84 22.49 47.00 28.07
N ASP A 85 22.07 47.80 27.09
CA ASP A 85 21.62 49.17 27.33
C ASP A 85 20.17 49.19 27.83
N GLU A 86 19.83 50.16 28.68
CA GLU A 86 18.44 50.46 29.03
C GLU A 86 17.72 51.17 27.87
N PRO A 87 16.46 50.84 27.54
CA PRO A 87 15.54 49.98 28.30
C PRO A 87 15.66 48.47 27.98
N VAL A 88 16.47 48.06 27.00
CA VAL A 88 16.47 46.67 26.48
C VAL A 88 16.80 45.64 27.56
N ALA A 89 17.82 45.91 28.38
CA ALA A 89 18.22 45.01 29.46
C ALA A 89 17.12 44.80 30.51
N GLY A 90 16.39 45.87 30.88
CA GLY A 90 15.28 45.80 31.83
C GLY A 90 14.11 44.96 31.31
N GLU A 91 13.70 45.19 30.05
CA GLU A 91 12.61 44.43 29.43
C GLU A 91 12.96 42.94 29.25
N VAL A 92 14.22 42.62 28.92
CA VAL A 92 14.68 41.22 28.84
C VAL A 92 14.61 40.54 30.22
N ALA A 93 15.02 41.24 31.29
CA ALA A 93 14.94 40.71 32.65
C ALA A 93 13.48 40.48 33.11
N ASP A 94 12.57 41.37 32.71
CA ASP A 94 11.13 41.21 32.97
C ASP A 94 10.57 39.99 32.23
N VAL A 95 10.99 39.75 30.98
CA VAL A 95 10.61 38.56 30.21
C VAL A 95 11.15 37.27 30.82
N VAL A 96 12.39 37.25 31.28
CA VAL A 96 12.97 36.09 32.00
C VAL A 96 12.12 35.74 33.23
N THR A 97 11.66 36.77 33.97
CA THR A 97 10.78 36.57 35.12
C THR A 97 9.42 36.03 34.70
N ARG A 98 8.79 36.62 33.67
CA ARG A 98 7.49 36.17 33.14
C ARG A 98 7.54 34.72 32.63
N PHE A 99 8.63 34.32 31.97
CA PHE A 99 8.83 32.93 31.55
C PHE A 99 8.99 31.98 32.74
N GLY A 100 9.63 32.41 33.82
CA GLY A 100 9.71 31.63 35.07
C GLY A 100 8.35 31.44 35.76
N ASP A 101 7.42 32.37 35.54
CA ASP A 101 6.08 32.36 36.14
C ASP A 101 5.04 31.53 35.35
N LEU A 102 5.39 30.96 34.19
CA LEU A 102 4.52 30.15 33.32
C LEU A 102 4.02 28.83 33.94
N GLY A 103 4.45 28.51 35.17
CA GLY A 103 3.94 27.40 35.96
C GLY A 103 4.90 26.20 36.06
N ASP A 104 4.38 25.07 36.56
CA ASP A 104 5.15 23.87 36.92
C ASP A 104 5.77 23.13 35.71
N ASP A 105 5.38 23.49 34.49
CA ASP A 105 5.84 22.84 33.24
C ASP A 105 7.21 23.37 32.75
N VAL A 106 7.66 24.52 33.27
CA VAL A 106 8.98 25.11 32.96
C VAL A 106 10.03 24.55 33.93
N LEU A 107 11.02 23.84 33.39
CA LEU A 107 12.12 23.26 34.16
C LEU A 107 13.20 24.31 34.49
N ALA A 108 13.54 25.15 33.51
CA ALA A 108 14.56 26.17 33.67
C ALA A 108 14.34 27.31 32.66
N VAL A 109 14.68 28.53 33.08
CA VAL A 109 14.84 29.68 32.19
C VAL A 109 16.29 30.12 32.30
N THR A 110 16.96 30.27 31.15
CA THR A 110 18.35 30.74 31.09
C THR A 110 18.38 32.22 30.77
N ASP A 111 18.86 33.02 31.72
CA ASP A 111 19.07 34.45 31.57
C ASP A 111 20.33 34.72 30.72
N PRO A 112 20.24 35.46 29.61
CA PRO A 112 21.40 35.81 28.80
C PRO A 112 22.44 36.70 29.52
N PHE A 113 22.08 37.38 30.61
CA PHE A 113 22.98 38.24 31.37
C PHE A 113 23.64 37.56 32.58
N ASP A 114 23.36 36.28 32.83
CA ASP A 114 24.00 35.52 33.90
C ASP A 114 25.50 35.33 33.61
N GLU A 115 26.37 35.68 34.57
CA GLU A 115 27.83 35.55 34.44
C GLU A 115 28.30 34.10 34.30
N THR A 116 27.45 33.13 34.64
CA THR A 116 27.76 31.69 34.57
C THR A 116 27.48 31.08 33.20
N VAL A 117 26.88 31.83 32.26
CA VAL A 117 26.50 31.33 30.95
C VAL A 117 27.17 32.14 29.84
N SER A 118 27.95 31.47 28.99
CA SER A 118 28.57 32.04 27.79
C SER A 118 27.78 31.72 26.52
N GLY A 119 27.90 32.57 25.49
CA GLY A 119 27.33 32.31 24.16
C GLY A 119 25.84 32.67 23.98
N LEU A 120 25.20 33.31 24.98
CA LEU A 120 23.82 33.82 24.88
C LEU A 120 23.72 35.30 24.52
N ILE A 121 24.85 36.01 24.50
CA ILE A 121 24.98 37.37 23.96
C ILE A 121 25.96 37.32 22.79
N SER A 122 25.63 38.00 21.70
CA SER A 122 26.48 38.01 20.49
C SER A 122 27.80 38.74 20.73
N ASP A 123 28.84 38.41 19.95
CA ASP A 123 30.18 39.02 20.06
C ASP A 123 30.17 40.56 19.87
N ASP A 124 29.16 41.08 19.17
CA ASP A 124 28.95 42.52 18.94
C ASP A 124 28.00 43.17 19.97
N ASP A 125 27.60 42.44 21.02
CA ASP A 125 26.69 42.86 22.09
C ASP A 125 25.33 43.37 21.60
N ARG A 126 24.91 43.00 20.38
CA ARG A 126 23.66 43.47 19.76
C ARG A 126 22.51 42.47 19.82
N ALA A 127 22.76 41.20 20.09
CA ALA A 127 21.72 40.19 20.20
C ALA A 127 21.84 39.39 21.49
N ALA A 128 20.69 38.98 22.02
CA ALA A 128 20.56 38.13 23.19
C ALA A 128 19.58 36.97 22.90
N ILE A 129 19.84 35.81 23.49
CA ILE A 129 18.93 34.64 23.44
C ILE A 129 18.48 34.32 24.86
N VAL A 130 17.17 34.42 25.11
CA VAL A 130 16.54 33.86 26.32
C VAL A 130 16.08 32.45 25.99
N ARG A 131 16.48 31.45 26.77
CA ARG A 131 16.05 30.05 26.57
C ARG A 131 15.12 29.61 27.68
N VAL A 132 14.07 28.89 27.32
CA VAL A 132 13.10 28.29 28.24
C VAL A 132 13.06 26.80 27.98
N GLN A 133 13.28 26.01 29.02
CA GLN A 133 13.31 24.56 28.97
C GLN A 133 12.02 23.99 29.57
N PHE A 134 11.34 23.12 28.83
CA PHE A 134 10.14 22.44 29.27
C PHE A 134 10.41 20.97 29.60
N ASP A 135 9.59 20.40 30.48
CA ASP A 135 9.53 18.95 30.69
C ASP A 135 8.79 18.27 29.53
N GLY A 136 9.26 17.09 29.13
CA GLY A 136 8.67 16.34 28.02
C GLY A 136 8.96 16.92 26.62
N GLN A 137 8.07 16.60 25.68
CA GLN A 137 8.21 16.92 24.26
C GLN A 137 7.35 18.12 23.83
N ALA A 138 7.62 18.65 22.65
CA ALA A 138 6.84 19.76 22.07
C ALA A 138 5.32 19.54 22.03
N THR A 139 4.85 18.28 21.90
CA THR A 139 3.43 17.93 21.90
C THR A 139 2.81 17.78 23.30
N ASP A 140 3.64 17.67 24.34
CA ASP A 140 3.20 17.57 25.73
C ASP A 140 2.93 18.96 26.33
N VAL A 141 3.55 20.01 25.76
CA VAL A 141 3.35 21.40 26.17
C VAL A 141 1.92 21.86 25.84
N PRO A 142 1.12 22.33 26.81
CA PRO A 142 -0.23 22.78 26.58
C PRO A 142 -0.32 23.95 25.58
N GLU A 143 -1.36 23.96 24.74
CA GLU A 143 -1.61 25.05 23.78
C GLU A 143 -1.76 26.41 24.48
N ALA A 144 -2.30 26.44 25.70
CA ALA A 144 -2.39 27.65 26.52
C ALA A 144 -1.01 28.25 26.85
N THR A 145 -0.01 27.40 27.12
CA THR A 145 1.37 27.84 27.40
C THR A 145 2.02 28.40 26.14
N LEU A 146 1.72 27.82 24.97
CA LEU A 146 2.17 28.35 23.67
C LEU A 146 1.56 29.72 23.38
N ASP A 147 0.27 29.90 23.62
CA ASP A 147 -0.41 31.18 23.47
C ASP A 147 0.19 32.24 24.41
N GLU A 148 0.53 31.85 25.64
CA GLU A 148 1.16 32.74 26.62
C GLU A 148 2.60 33.12 26.23
N LEU A 149 3.41 32.17 25.74
CA LEU A 149 4.74 32.46 25.19
C LEU A 149 4.67 33.46 24.02
N ASN A 150 3.71 33.27 23.11
CA ASN A 150 3.49 34.20 22.00
C ASN A 150 3.05 35.57 22.51
N ALA A 151 2.15 35.63 23.50
CA ALA A 151 1.72 36.90 24.10
C ALA A 151 2.89 37.64 24.77
N ILE A 152 3.76 36.94 25.51
CA ILE A 152 4.95 37.54 26.13
C ILE A 152 5.91 38.07 25.05
N ALA A 153 6.13 37.33 23.97
CA ALA A 153 6.98 37.76 22.86
C ALA A 153 6.39 38.95 22.09
N ASP A 154 5.06 39.00 21.93
CA ASP A 154 4.35 40.10 21.28
C ASP A 154 4.37 41.36 22.16
N ASP A 155 4.13 41.25 23.47
CA ASP A 155 4.24 42.36 24.43
C ASP A 155 5.66 42.95 24.42
N LEU A 156 6.69 42.10 24.50
CA LEU A 156 8.08 42.54 24.43
C LEU A 156 8.37 43.31 23.13
N ARG A 157 7.81 42.84 22.00
CA ARG A 157 8.00 43.51 20.71
C ARG A 157 7.40 44.91 20.70
N ASP A 158 6.30 45.13 21.40
CA ASP A 158 5.63 46.43 21.52
C ASP A 158 6.35 47.37 22.52
N GLU A 159 7.00 46.82 23.55
CA GLU A 159 7.76 47.55 24.57
C GLU A 159 9.18 47.93 24.10
N MET A 160 9.73 47.18 23.14
CA MET A 160 11.06 47.40 22.59
C MET A 160 11.21 48.74 21.82
N PRO A 161 12.42 49.35 21.84
CA PRO A 161 12.73 50.52 21.01
C PRO A 161 12.51 50.28 19.51
N ALA A 162 12.14 51.35 18.79
CA ALA A 162 11.96 51.29 17.34
C ALA A 162 13.26 50.84 16.63
N GLY A 163 13.19 49.75 15.87
CA GLY A 163 14.33 49.14 15.19
C GLY A 163 14.85 47.86 15.85
N SER A 164 14.34 47.49 17.03
CA SER A 164 14.60 46.18 17.63
C SER A 164 13.87 45.06 16.87
N GLN A 165 14.41 43.84 16.94
CA GLN A 165 13.77 42.64 16.41
C GLN A 165 13.60 41.63 17.53
N VAL A 166 12.41 41.04 17.62
CA VAL A 166 12.06 40.01 18.62
C VAL A 166 11.39 38.86 17.89
N ALA A 167 11.97 37.68 17.98
CA ALA A 167 11.44 36.48 17.34
C ALA A 167 11.47 35.28 18.31
N LEU A 168 10.31 34.65 18.48
CA LEU A 168 10.17 33.42 19.24
C LEU A 168 10.41 32.20 18.34
N GLY A 169 11.22 31.26 18.81
CA GLY A 169 11.57 30.03 18.12
C GLY A 169 12.02 28.94 19.09
N GLY A 170 12.92 28.07 18.63
CA GLY A 170 13.42 26.93 19.41
C GLY A 170 12.75 25.63 18.96
N ASP A 171 13.11 24.52 19.62
CA ASP A 171 12.63 23.19 19.25
C ASP A 171 11.09 23.11 19.29
N LEU A 172 10.47 23.79 20.24
CA LEU A 172 9.01 23.84 20.44
C LEU A 172 8.26 24.38 19.22
N PHE A 173 8.86 25.33 18.49
CA PHE A 173 8.27 25.98 17.32
C PHE A 173 8.91 25.53 15.99
N SER A 174 9.89 24.64 16.05
CA SER A 174 10.67 24.18 14.89
C SER A 174 9.83 23.35 13.89
N THR A 175 8.78 22.70 14.38
CA THR A 175 7.87 21.86 13.58
C THR A 175 6.45 22.41 13.66
N SER A 176 5.88 22.83 12.53
CA SER A 176 4.48 23.26 12.45
C SER A 176 3.54 22.06 12.42
N ILE A 177 2.45 22.09 13.20
CA ILE A 177 1.37 21.10 13.07
C ILE A 177 0.68 21.32 11.73
N PRO A 178 0.70 20.34 10.81
CA PRO A 178 0.11 20.58 9.50
C PRO A 178 -1.43 20.58 9.59
N ALA A 179 -2.07 21.59 9.00
CA ALA A 179 -3.52 21.70 8.91
C ALA A 179 -4.01 21.40 7.48
N LEU A 180 -5.26 20.92 7.37
CA LEU A 180 -5.90 20.72 6.07
C LEU A 180 -6.09 22.06 5.35
N SER A 181 -5.45 22.20 4.19
CA SER A 181 -5.47 23.43 3.40
C SER A 181 -6.67 23.50 2.45
N ILE A 182 -7.08 24.72 2.08
CA ILE A 182 -8.05 24.97 0.99
C ILE A 182 -7.58 24.34 -0.34
N VAL A 183 -6.28 24.18 -0.55
CA VAL A 183 -5.70 23.61 -1.78
C VAL A 183 -6.03 22.12 -1.95
N GLU A 184 -6.26 21.38 -0.85
CA GLU A 184 -6.74 20.00 -0.95
C GLU A 184 -8.11 19.92 -1.64
N VAL A 185 -8.98 20.89 -1.35
CA VAL A 185 -10.29 21.01 -2.02
C VAL A 185 -10.09 21.25 -3.51
N ILE A 186 -9.07 22.02 -3.91
CA ILE A 186 -8.74 22.23 -5.33
C ILE A 186 -8.34 20.91 -5.99
N GLY A 187 -7.49 20.09 -5.35
CA GLY A 187 -7.13 18.76 -5.85
C GLY A 187 -8.34 17.86 -6.07
N VAL A 188 -9.27 17.85 -5.11
CA VAL A 188 -10.55 17.13 -5.21
C VAL A 188 -11.43 17.67 -6.35
N LEU A 189 -11.49 18.99 -6.54
CA LEU A 189 -12.25 19.62 -7.63
C LEU A 189 -11.66 19.29 -9.01
N VAL A 190 -10.32 19.24 -9.13
CA VAL A 190 -9.65 18.82 -10.36
C VAL A 190 -9.92 17.34 -10.63
N ALA A 191 -9.82 16.48 -9.62
CA ALA A 191 -10.19 15.07 -9.74
C ALA A 191 -11.64 14.91 -10.21
N LEU A 192 -12.58 15.66 -9.62
CA LEU A 192 -13.99 15.69 -10.04
C LEU A 192 -14.14 16.12 -11.51
N PHE A 193 -13.42 17.16 -11.93
CA PHE A 193 -13.42 17.63 -13.32
C PHE A 193 -12.94 16.55 -14.30
N VAL A 194 -11.85 15.85 -13.98
CA VAL A 194 -11.33 14.75 -14.80
C VAL A 194 -12.30 13.57 -14.82
N LEU A 195 -12.93 13.24 -13.70
CA LEU A 195 -13.98 12.22 -13.62
C LEU A 195 -15.20 12.58 -14.48
N ILE A 196 -15.64 13.84 -14.48
CA ILE A 196 -16.73 14.33 -15.34
C ILE A 196 -16.40 14.13 -16.81
N ILE A 197 -15.18 14.46 -17.24
CA ILE A 197 -14.72 14.23 -18.61
C ILE A 197 -14.68 12.74 -18.94
N THR A 198 -14.22 11.92 -18.00
CA THR A 198 -14.04 10.48 -18.17
C THR A 198 -15.39 9.77 -18.32
N PHE A 199 -16.32 9.98 -17.40
CA PHE A 199 -17.64 9.35 -17.40
C PHE A 199 -18.64 10.03 -18.35
N ARG A 200 -18.38 11.28 -18.73
CA ARG A 200 -19.31 12.12 -19.51
C ARG A 200 -20.67 12.24 -18.84
N SER A 201 -20.66 12.29 -17.51
CA SER A 201 -21.85 12.36 -16.67
C SER A 201 -21.46 12.91 -15.30
N PHE A 202 -22.06 14.03 -14.91
CA PHE A 202 -21.82 14.64 -13.59
C PHE A 202 -22.23 13.71 -12.45
N ALA A 203 -23.41 13.09 -12.55
CA ALA A 203 -23.92 12.18 -11.53
C ALA A 203 -23.02 10.94 -11.32
N VAL A 204 -22.46 10.39 -12.40
CA VAL A 204 -21.61 9.18 -12.32
C VAL A 204 -20.22 9.53 -11.78
N ALA A 205 -19.70 10.71 -12.11
CA ALA A 205 -18.40 11.19 -11.61
C ALA A 205 -18.40 11.43 -10.09
N TRP A 206 -19.56 11.72 -9.49
CA TRP A 206 -19.69 11.94 -8.05
C TRP A 206 -19.49 10.66 -7.22
N PHE A 207 -19.84 9.48 -7.74
CA PHE A 207 -19.80 8.25 -6.94
C PHE A 207 -18.40 7.79 -6.53
N PRO A 208 -17.38 7.75 -7.42
CA PRO A 208 -16.01 7.46 -7.01
C PRO A 208 -15.49 8.45 -5.97
N LEU A 209 -15.84 9.73 -6.10
CA LEU A 209 -15.38 10.75 -5.17
C LEU A 209 -16.01 10.58 -3.77
N VAL A 210 -17.33 10.40 -3.68
CA VAL A 210 -18.00 10.15 -2.39
C VAL A 210 -17.49 8.88 -1.72
N SER A 211 -17.27 7.83 -2.51
CA SER A 211 -16.72 6.58 -2.03
C SER A 211 -15.34 6.79 -1.40
N ALA A 212 -14.45 7.53 -2.09
CA ALA A 212 -13.13 7.85 -1.58
C ALA A 212 -13.18 8.72 -0.31
N LEU A 213 -14.02 9.76 -0.28
CA LEU A 213 -14.16 10.65 0.89
C LEU A 213 -14.65 9.92 2.14
N ILE A 214 -15.63 9.02 2.01
CA ILE A 214 -16.10 8.19 3.14
C ILE A 214 -15.00 7.24 3.63
N GLY A 215 -14.25 6.63 2.70
CA GLY A 215 -13.12 5.77 3.04
C GLY A 215 -12.01 6.50 3.79
N VAL A 216 -11.61 7.69 3.30
CA VAL A 216 -10.61 8.55 3.93
C VAL A 216 -11.07 9.02 5.31
N ALA A 217 -12.30 9.51 5.44
CA ALA A 217 -12.83 9.97 6.71
C ALA A 217 -12.84 8.86 7.78
N LEU A 218 -13.19 7.63 7.36
CA LEU A 218 -13.14 6.46 8.23
C LEU A 218 -11.70 6.09 8.60
N ALA A 219 -10.78 6.05 7.63
CA ALA A 219 -9.38 5.74 7.87
C ALA A 219 -8.75 6.73 8.85
N THR A 220 -8.95 8.03 8.64
CA THR A 220 -8.47 9.08 9.54
C THR A 220 -9.08 8.98 10.94
N SER A 221 -10.38 8.69 11.05
CA SER A 221 -11.02 8.44 12.36
C SER A 221 -10.41 7.23 13.07
N MET A 222 -10.12 6.14 12.36
CA MET A 222 -9.45 4.98 12.94
C MET A 222 -8.01 5.27 13.37
N ILE A 223 -7.29 6.13 12.63
CA ILE A 223 -5.95 6.59 13.01
C ILE A 223 -6.01 7.37 14.33
N PHE A 224 -6.96 8.30 14.48
CA PHE A 224 -7.14 9.03 15.74
C PHE A 224 -7.61 8.15 16.90
N VAL A 225 -8.33 7.05 16.64
CA VAL A 225 -8.60 6.04 17.68
C VAL A 225 -7.33 5.28 18.06
N ALA A 226 -6.43 5.04 17.09
CA ALA A 226 -5.19 4.30 17.30
C ALA A 226 -4.18 5.06 18.18
N THR A 227 -4.27 6.40 18.28
CA THR A 227 -3.39 7.22 19.14
C THR A 227 -3.49 6.85 20.62
N GLN A 228 -4.58 6.21 21.04
CA GLN A 228 -4.72 5.67 22.39
C GLN A 228 -3.78 4.48 22.67
N PHE A 229 -3.42 3.72 21.63
CA PHE A 229 -2.69 2.45 21.77
C PHE A 229 -1.23 2.54 21.30
N ALA A 230 -0.91 3.49 20.42
CA ALA A 230 0.43 3.71 19.88
C ALA A 230 0.66 5.19 19.56
N SER A 231 1.91 5.64 19.62
CA SER A 231 2.29 6.96 19.12
C SER A 231 2.15 7.02 17.61
N VAL A 232 1.49 8.07 17.12
CA VAL A 232 1.24 8.29 15.70
C VAL A 232 1.67 9.70 15.34
N SER A 233 2.56 9.83 14.36
CA SER A 233 3.00 11.12 13.83
C SER A 233 1.88 11.87 13.12
N SER A 234 1.89 13.20 13.25
CA SER A 234 0.96 14.11 12.56
C SER A 234 1.01 14.01 11.03
N THR A 235 2.13 13.53 10.46
CA THR A 235 2.25 13.24 9.03
C THR A 235 1.40 12.03 8.60
N THR A 236 1.10 11.11 9.52
CA THR A 236 0.39 9.85 9.21
C THR A 236 -1.06 10.07 8.74
N PRO A 237 -1.91 10.88 9.44
CA PRO A 237 -3.23 11.25 8.92
C PRO A 237 -3.20 11.90 7.54
N LEU A 238 -2.21 12.75 7.25
CA LEU A 238 -2.11 13.47 5.98
C LEU A 238 -1.75 12.52 4.83
N LEU A 239 -0.82 11.60 5.06
CA LEU A 239 -0.56 10.53 4.10
C LEU A 239 -1.77 9.61 3.91
N SER A 240 -2.54 9.33 4.97
CA SER A 240 -3.80 8.58 4.86
C SER A 240 -4.80 9.29 3.96
N VAL A 241 -4.96 10.62 4.08
CA VAL A 241 -5.81 11.42 3.19
C VAL A 241 -5.29 11.37 1.76
N MET A 242 -4.01 11.66 1.56
CA MET A 242 -3.38 11.73 0.24
C MET A 242 -3.45 10.39 -0.50
N LEU A 243 -3.04 9.30 0.16
CA LEU A 243 -3.07 7.94 -0.40
C LEU A 243 -4.50 7.40 -0.51
N GLY A 244 -5.31 7.56 0.53
CA GLY A 244 -6.68 7.06 0.56
C GLY A 244 -7.57 7.71 -0.49
N LEU A 245 -7.38 9.00 -0.77
CA LEU A 245 -8.11 9.69 -1.83
C LEU A 245 -7.63 9.25 -3.22
N ALA A 246 -6.32 9.19 -3.46
CA ALA A 246 -5.77 8.75 -4.73
C ALA A 246 -6.21 7.32 -5.08
N VAL A 247 -6.00 6.38 -4.16
CA VAL A 247 -6.33 4.96 -4.29
C VAL A 247 -7.83 4.74 -4.35
N GLY A 248 -8.58 5.38 -3.44
CA GLY A 248 -10.04 5.24 -3.37
C GLY A 248 -10.74 5.71 -4.63
N ILE A 249 -10.33 6.87 -5.19
CA ILE A 249 -10.91 7.36 -6.44
C ILE A 249 -10.58 6.40 -7.59
N ASP A 250 -9.34 5.92 -7.68
CA ASP A 250 -8.90 5.08 -8.78
C ASP A 250 -9.61 3.71 -8.80
N TYR A 251 -9.67 3.05 -7.65
CA TYR A 251 -10.32 1.75 -7.53
C TYR A 251 -11.81 1.82 -7.84
N SER A 252 -12.50 2.85 -7.34
CA SER A 252 -13.90 3.11 -7.69
C SER A 252 -14.07 3.47 -9.17
N LEU A 253 -13.13 4.22 -9.76
CA LEU A 253 -13.12 4.59 -11.18
C LEU A 253 -13.07 3.36 -12.08
N PHE A 254 -12.19 2.38 -11.81
CA PHE A 254 -12.10 1.16 -12.61
C PHE A 254 -13.41 0.34 -12.62
N ILE A 255 -14.00 0.13 -11.45
CA ILE A 255 -15.25 -0.62 -11.30
C ILE A 255 -16.39 0.12 -12.02
N ALA A 256 -16.50 1.43 -11.81
CA ALA A 256 -17.54 2.25 -12.42
C ALA A 256 -17.36 2.39 -13.95
N ALA A 257 -16.12 2.50 -14.44
CA ALA A 257 -15.83 2.59 -15.87
C ALA A 257 -16.22 1.30 -16.59
N ARG A 258 -15.88 0.14 -16.02
CA ARG A 258 -16.26 -1.16 -16.60
C ARG A 258 -17.76 -1.37 -16.59
N HIS A 259 -18.44 -1.01 -15.50
CA HIS A 259 -19.90 -1.05 -15.42
C HIS A 259 -20.56 -0.13 -16.46
N GLN A 260 -20.07 1.10 -16.62
CA GLN A 260 -20.59 2.05 -17.60
C GLN A 260 -20.42 1.53 -19.05
N ASP A 261 -19.27 0.96 -19.38
CA ASP A 261 -19.01 0.41 -20.72
C ASP A 261 -19.91 -0.80 -21.02
N GLN A 262 -20.14 -1.67 -20.03
CA GLN A 262 -21.07 -2.80 -20.14
C GLN A 262 -22.52 -2.36 -20.34
N VAL A 263 -23.00 -1.36 -19.57
CA VAL A 263 -24.37 -0.83 -19.75
C VAL A 263 -24.51 -0.10 -21.10
N ARG A 264 -23.48 0.60 -21.57
CA ARG A 264 -23.46 1.20 -22.92
C ARG A 264 -23.50 0.16 -24.04
N ALA A 265 -22.96 -1.04 -23.80
CA ALA A 265 -23.06 -2.17 -24.71
C ALA A 265 -24.44 -2.86 -24.68
N GLY A 266 -25.36 -2.42 -23.82
CA GLY A 266 -26.73 -2.94 -23.71
C GLY A 266 -26.94 -4.00 -22.64
N MET A 267 -25.96 -4.22 -21.74
CA MET A 267 -26.10 -5.12 -20.60
C MET A 267 -27.07 -4.55 -19.56
N ASP A 268 -27.83 -5.43 -18.91
CA ASP A 268 -28.67 -5.05 -17.76
C ASP A 268 -27.80 -4.43 -16.64
N PRO A 269 -28.22 -3.31 -16.01
CA PRO A 269 -27.42 -2.65 -14.97
C PRO A 269 -27.09 -3.54 -13.78
N GLU A 270 -28.01 -4.40 -13.32
CA GLU A 270 -27.74 -5.25 -12.16
C GLU A 270 -26.66 -6.30 -12.50
N GLU A 271 -26.81 -6.95 -13.65
CA GLU A 271 -25.84 -7.93 -14.14
C GLU A 271 -24.48 -7.30 -14.41
N SER A 272 -24.48 -6.08 -14.97
CA SER A 272 -23.28 -5.29 -15.21
C SER A 272 -22.55 -4.96 -13.92
N ALA A 273 -23.25 -4.53 -12.86
CA ALA A 273 -22.63 -4.21 -11.58
C ALA A 273 -22.02 -5.44 -10.90
N ALA A 274 -22.70 -6.60 -10.99
CA ALA A 274 -22.17 -7.87 -10.51
C ALA A 274 -20.91 -8.27 -11.29
N ARG A 275 -20.95 -8.21 -12.63
CA ARG A 275 -19.83 -8.58 -13.50
C ARG A 275 -18.65 -7.62 -13.35
N SER A 276 -18.87 -6.32 -13.22
CA SER A 276 -17.80 -5.35 -13.00
C SER A 276 -17.10 -5.58 -11.66
N THR A 277 -17.85 -5.80 -10.59
CA THR A 277 -17.30 -6.09 -9.25
C THR A 277 -16.56 -7.44 -9.22
N GLY A 278 -17.09 -8.45 -9.91
CA GLY A 278 -16.44 -9.77 -9.99
C GLY A 278 -15.17 -9.83 -10.85
N THR A 279 -14.96 -8.86 -11.76
CA THR A 279 -13.82 -8.81 -12.69
C THR A 279 -12.86 -7.64 -12.41
N ALA A 280 -13.31 -6.39 -12.56
CA ALA A 280 -12.50 -5.24 -12.19
C ALA A 280 -12.27 -5.17 -10.67
N GLY A 281 -13.29 -5.54 -9.87
CA GLY A 281 -13.13 -5.57 -8.41
C GLY A 281 -12.15 -6.64 -7.92
N SER A 282 -12.00 -7.78 -8.61
CA SER A 282 -10.96 -8.76 -8.26
C SER A 282 -9.57 -8.25 -8.57
N SER A 283 -9.40 -7.54 -9.68
CA SER A 283 -8.14 -6.87 -10.01
C SER A 283 -7.81 -5.76 -9.01
N VAL A 284 -8.81 -4.96 -8.60
CA VAL A 284 -8.69 -3.92 -7.56
C VAL A 284 -8.32 -4.51 -6.20
N ALA A 285 -8.94 -5.62 -5.78
CA ALA A 285 -8.60 -6.27 -4.52
C ALA A 285 -7.15 -6.79 -4.52
N PHE A 286 -6.70 -7.35 -5.65
CA PHE A 286 -5.33 -7.83 -5.80
C PHE A 286 -4.30 -6.68 -5.79
N ALA A 287 -4.58 -5.61 -6.52
CA ALA A 287 -3.87 -4.33 -6.51
C ALA A 287 -3.72 -3.80 -5.07
N GLY A 288 -4.84 -3.65 -4.37
CA GLY A 288 -4.88 -3.20 -2.98
C GLY A 288 -4.07 -4.05 -2.02
N ILE A 289 -4.09 -5.39 -2.17
CA ILE A 289 -3.24 -6.29 -1.38
C ILE A 289 -1.75 -6.04 -1.67
N THR A 290 -1.38 -5.76 -2.92
CA THR A 290 0.00 -5.45 -3.31
C THR A 290 0.48 -4.19 -2.60
N VAL A 291 -0.32 -3.12 -2.66
CA VAL A 291 -0.04 -1.86 -1.96
C VAL A 291 0.05 -2.09 -0.45
N LEU A 292 -0.88 -2.86 0.12
CA LEU A 292 -0.89 -3.18 1.55
C LEU A 292 0.40 -3.87 1.99
N ILE A 293 0.86 -4.88 1.24
CA ILE A 293 2.10 -5.60 1.57
C ILE A 293 3.31 -4.66 1.43
N ALA A 294 3.32 -3.77 0.44
CA ALA A 294 4.39 -2.79 0.27
C ALA A 294 4.47 -1.80 1.46
N LEU A 295 3.32 -1.31 1.93
CA LEU A 295 3.23 -0.37 3.04
C LEU A 295 3.53 -1.02 4.39
N VAL A 296 3.02 -2.24 4.63
CA VAL A 296 3.42 -3.06 5.79
C VAL A 296 4.91 -3.41 5.71
N GLY A 297 5.46 -3.49 4.50
CA GLY A 297 6.88 -3.66 4.22
C GLY A 297 7.77 -2.58 4.84
N LEU A 298 7.26 -1.39 5.16
CA LEU A 298 8.06 -0.38 5.88
C LEU A 298 8.53 -0.89 7.25
N SER A 299 7.82 -1.86 7.84
CA SER A 299 8.26 -2.53 9.08
C SER A 299 9.60 -3.26 8.92
N PHE A 300 9.99 -3.66 7.71
CA PHE A 300 11.31 -4.26 7.46
C PHE A 300 12.46 -3.27 7.66
N ALA A 301 12.20 -1.96 7.67
CA ALA A 301 13.22 -0.96 7.97
C ALA A 301 13.67 -1.00 9.44
N GLY A 302 12.90 -1.63 10.35
CA GLY A 302 13.23 -1.72 11.77
C GLY A 302 13.07 -0.41 12.54
N ILE A 303 12.40 0.59 11.96
CA ILE A 303 12.21 1.91 12.55
C ILE A 303 10.76 2.04 13.07
N PRO A 304 10.53 2.31 14.37
CA PRO A 304 9.19 2.28 14.97
C PRO A 304 8.18 3.22 14.30
N PHE A 305 8.54 4.49 14.11
CA PHE A 305 7.61 5.47 13.54
C PHE A 305 7.26 5.16 12.07
N LEU A 306 8.21 4.62 11.28
CA LEU A 306 7.92 4.15 9.91
C LEU A 306 6.99 2.93 9.91
N THR A 307 7.11 2.08 10.92
CA THR A 307 6.26 0.89 11.08
C THR A 307 4.82 1.31 11.37
N THR A 308 4.60 2.20 12.34
CA THR A 308 3.26 2.68 12.69
C THR A 308 2.61 3.43 11.53
N MET A 309 3.38 4.28 10.86
CA MET A 309 2.97 5.03 9.67
C MET A 309 2.63 4.10 8.48
N GLY A 310 3.48 3.11 8.20
CA GLY A 310 3.25 2.11 7.16
C GLY A 310 2.00 1.25 7.42
N ILE A 311 1.78 0.83 8.67
CA ILE A 311 0.57 0.08 9.08
C ILE A 311 -0.67 0.96 8.95
N ALA A 312 -0.64 2.21 9.40
CA ALA A 312 -1.76 3.14 9.29
C ALA A 312 -2.13 3.41 7.82
N ALA A 313 -1.14 3.66 6.96
CA ALA A 313 -1.35 3.82 5.52
C ALA A 313 -1.91 2.52 4.89
N ALA A 314 -1.41 1.35 5.29
CA ALA A 314 -1.91 0.06 4.84
C ALA A 314 -3.38 -0.17 5.23
N VAL A 315 -3.78 0.21 6.45
CA VAL A 315 -5.18 0.18 6.90
C VAL A 315 -6.05 1.13 6.09
N ALA A 316 -5.57 2.35 5.82
CA ALA A 316 -6.29 3.31 4.98
C ALA A 316 -6.55 2.76 3.57
N VAL A 317 -5.55 2.11 2.96
CA VAL A 317 -5.69 1.44 1.66
C VAL A 317 -6.63 0.24 1.75
N ALA A 318 -6.55 -0.57 2.81
CA ALA A 318 -7.46 -1.70 3.02
C ALA A 318 -8.92 -1.23 3.08
N ILE A 319 -9.20 -0.16 3.83
CA ILE A 319 -10.51 0.47 3.92
C ILE A 319 -10.94 0.95 2.53
N ALA A 320 -10.07 1.65 1.79
CA ALA A 320 -10.36 2.12 0.44
C ALA A 320 -10.75 0.98 -0.51
N VAL A 321 -10.08 -0.18 -0.45
CA VAL A 321 -10.42 -1.38 -1.23
C VAL A 321 -11.78 -1.93 -0.85
N VAL A 322 -12.05 -2.11 0.45
CA VAL A 322 -13.32 -2.65 0.94
C VAL A 322 -14.48 -1.72 0.58
N VAL A 323 -14.28 -0.40 0.71
CA VAL A 323 -15.22 0.63 0.28
C VAL A 323 -15.43 0.60 -1.23
N ALA A 324 -14.38 0.46 -2.04
CA ALA A 324 -14.48 0.36 -3.49
C ALA A 324 -15.30 -0.85 -3.95
N VAL A 325 -15.12 -2.03 -3.33
CA VAL A 325 -15.86 -3.24 -3.74
C VAL A 325 -17.27 -3.35 -3.12
N THR A 326 -17.62 -2.54 -2.12
CA THR A 326 -18.94 -2.57 -1.47
C THR A 326 -19.78 -1.32 -1.75
N LEU A 327 -19.27 -0.14 -1.40
CA LEU A 327 -19.99 1.12 -1.48
C LEU A 327 -20.10 1.61 -2.92
N THR A 328 -19.08 1.42 -3.75
CA THR A 328 -19.16 1.82 -5.18
C THR A 328 -20.31 1.11 -5.90
N PRO A 329 -20.44 -0.23 -5.91
CA PRO A 329 -21.58 -0.88 -6.58
C PRO A 329 -22.94 -0.49 -5.97
N ALA A 330 -23.02 -0.19 -4.67
CA ALA A 330 -24.22 0.37 -4.05
C ALA A 330 -24.56 1.77 -4.61
N LEU A 331 -23.57 2.66 -4.71
CA LEU A 331 -23.75 3.99 -5.27
C LEU A 331 -24.17 3.95 -6.75
N LEU A 332 -23.61 3.01 -7.53
CA LEU A 332 -24.04 2.79 -8.92
C LEU A 332 -25.50 2.29 -9.00
N GLY A 333 -25.98 1.57 -7.98
CA GLY A 333 -27.39 1.18 -7.82
C GLY A 333 -28.36 2.36 -7.80
N PHE A 334 -27.98 3.49 -7.19
CA PHE A 334 -28.80 4.71 -7.21
C PHE A 334 -28.92 5.35 -8.59
N ALA A 335 -27.93 5.13 -9.47
CA ALA A 335 -27.94 5.68 -10.83
C ALA A 335 -28.81 4.88 -11.80
N GLY A 336 -28.91 3.56 -11.60
CA GLY A 336 -29.63 2.64 -12.48
C GLY A 336 -29.28 2.84 -13.97
N PRO A 337 -30.25 2.95 -14.89
CA PRO A 337 -29.98 3.11 -16.33
C PRO A 337 -29.39 4.47 -16.72
N ARG A 338 -29.35 5.47 -15.83
CA ARG A 338 -28.78 6.80 -16.12
C ARG A 338 -27.25 6.78 -16.22
N ILE A 339 -26.62 5.66 -15.88
CA ILE A 339 -25.17 5.47 -15.88
C ILE A 339 -24.52 5.58 -17.26
N ALA A 340 -25.29 5.36 -18.34
CA ALA A 340 -24.79 5.44 -19.72
C ALA A 340 -24.25 6.84 -20.09
N GLY A 341 -24.62 7.88 -19.32
CA GLY A 341 -24.22 9.26 -19.54
C GLY A 341 -24.87 9.89 -20.78
N TRP A 342 -24.35 11.02 -21.25
CA TRP A 342 -24.90 11.70 -22.42
C TRP A 342 -24.77 10.83 -23.69
N ARG A 343 -25.91 10.51 -24.34
CA ARG A 343 -25.94 9.74 -25.59
C ARG A 343 -25.15 10.48 -26.68
N ARG A 344 -24.27 9.77 -27.40
CA ARG A 344 -23.84 10.23 -28.73
C ARG A 344 -25.09 10.36 -29.59
N ARG A 345 -25.32 11.53 -30.20
CA ARG A 345 -26.28 11.62 -31.31
C ARG A 345 -25.89 10.52 -32.31
N PRO A 346 -26.80 9.59 -32.66
CA PRO A 346 -26.49 8.63 -33.70
C PRO A 346 -26.17 9.44 -34.95
N ALA A 347 -25.02 9.18 -35.57
CA ALA A 347 -24.77 9.70 -36.89
C ALA A 347 -25.94 9.21 -37.77
N ARG A 348 -26.75 10.15 -38.26
CA ARG A 348 -27.89 9.88 -39.15
C ARG A 348 -27.46 8.83 -40.19
N PRO A 349 -28.19 7.73 -40.38
CA PRO A 349 -27.88 6.80 -41.45
C PRO A 349 -28.02 7.57 -42.77
N ARG A 350 -26.90 7.97 -43.37
CA ARG A 350 -26.90 8.51 -44.73
C ARG A 350 -27.38 7.38 -45.63
N ARG A 351 -28.50 7.62 -46.29
CA ARG A 351 -29.09 6.75 -47.32
C ARG A 351 -27.99 6.16 -48.20
N ALA A 352 -28.10 4.87 -48.47
CA ALA A 352 -27.24 4.09 -49.33
C ALA A 352 -27.02 4.82 -50.67
N GLY A 353 -25.83 5.39 -50.83
CA GLY A 353 -25.34 5.99 -52.05
C GLY A 353 -23.82 5.97 -51.96
N ARG A 354 -23.18 5.21 -52.86
CA ARG A 354 -21.73 4.99 -52.98
C ARG A 354 -20.91 6.17 -52.43
N ALA A 355 -20.44 6.04 -51.20
CA ALA A 355 -19.49 6.95 -50.59
C ALA A 355 -18.27 6.13 -50.18
N ALA A 356 -17.10 6.55 -50.65
CA ALA A 356 -15.80 6.00 -50.29
C ALA A 356 -15.71 5.77 -48.77
N PRO A 357 -14.97 4.74 -48.30
CA PRO A 357 -14.88 4.42 -46.88
C PRO A 357 -14.43 5.67 -46.13
N ALA A 358 -15.35 6.24 -45.35
CA ALA A 358 -15.04 7.38 -44.49
C ALA A 358 -13.92 6.92 -43.57
N ARG A 359 -12.73 7.51 -43.72
CA ARG A 359 -11.58 7.27 -42.83
C ARG A 359 -12.03 7.57 -41.41
N THR A 360 -12.41 6.54 -40.66
CA THR A 360 -12.61 6.64 -39.23
C THR A 360 -11.31 7.19 -38.65
N ARG A 361 -11.36 8.41 -38.10
CA ARG A 361 -10.19 9.02 -37.45
C ARG A 361 -9.76 8.07 -36.33
N ARG A 362 -8.61 7.43 -36.51
CA ARG A 362 -8.03 6.52 -35.53
C ARG A 362 -7.81 7.27 -34.21
N PRO A 363 -8.17 6.69 -33.05
CA PRO A 363 -7.95 7.34 -31.76
C PRO A 363 -6.47 7.63 -31.55
N PHE A 364 -6.16 8.63 -30.72
CA PHE A 364 -4.78 9.02 -30.42
C PHE A 364 -3.96 7.85 -29.86
N SER A 365 -4.55 7.04 -28.98
CA SER A 365 -3.94 5.84 -28.41
C SER A 365 -3.43 4.85 -29.47
N GLU A 366 -4.22 4.60 -30.52
CA GLU A 366 -3.82 3.70 -31.62
C GLU A 366 -2.64 4.27 -32.43
N ARG A 367 -2.60 5.59 -32.62
CA ARG A 367 -1.48 6.25 -33.31
C ARG A 367 -0.20 6.21 -32.46
N TRP A 368 -0.33 6.48 -31.17
CA TRP A 368 0.77 6.45 -30.21
C TRP A 368 1.39 5.06 -30.10
N VAL A 369 0.60 4.02 -29.80
CA VAL A 369 1.12 2.65 -29.67
C VAL A 369 1.74 2.14 -30.97
N ARG A 370 1.19 2.56 -32.13
CA ARG A 370 1.78 2.20 -33.42
C ARG A 370 3.13 2.87 -33.64
N LEU A 371 3.30 4.13 -33.20
CA LEU A 371 4.58 4.83 -33.26
C LEU A 371 5.62 4.14 -32.38
N VAL A 372 5.28 3.93 -31.10
CA VAL A 372 6.11 3.27 -30.08
C VAL A 372 6.55 1.87 -30.53
N THR A 373 5.62 1.07 -31.06
CA THR A 373 5.91 -0.29 -31.52
C THR A 373 6.52 -0.38 -32.92
N ARG A 374 6.67 0.74 -33.65
CA ARG A 374 7.26 0.73 -35.01
C ARG A 374 8.78 0.67 -34.98
N ARG A 375 9.41 1.35 -34.03
CA ARG A 375 10.87 1.33 -33.80
C ARG A 375 11.14 1.15 -32.31
N PRO A 376 10.80 -0.01 -31.75
CA PRO A 376 10.76 -0.15 -30.31
C PRO A 376 12.13 0.00 -29.65
N LEU A 377 13.23 -0.36 -30.33
CA LEU A 377 14.59 -0.15 -29.82
C LEU A 377 14.91 1.34 -29.62
N VAL A 378 14.58 2.18 -30.60
CA VAL A 378 14.82 3.63 -30.53
C VAL A 378 13.97 4.25 -29.41
N THR A 379 12.71 3.82 -29.29
CA THR A 379 11.84 4.29 -28.22
C THR A 379 12.34 3.87 -26.84
N THR A 380 12.78 2.62 -26.66
CA THR A 380 13.35 2.14 -25.40
C THR A 380 14.60 2.94 -25.01
N ILE A 381 15.56 3.12 -25.93
CA ILE A 381 16.77 3.89 -25.65
C ILE A 381 16.43 5.35 -25.32
N ALA A 382 15.56 5.99 -26.11
CA ALA A 382 15.19 7.39 -25.87
C ALA A 382 14.53 7.60 -24.49
N VAL A 383 13.63 6.71 -24.07
CA VAL A 383 12.98 6.79 -22.75
C VAL A 383 13.98 6.50 -21.63
N VAL A 384 14.79 5.44 -21.74
CA VAL A 384 15.78 5.09 -20.71
C VAL A 384 16.83 6.19 -20.56
N THR A 385 17.34 6.75 -21.66
CA THR A 385 18.29 7.87 -21.60
C THR A 385 17.63 9.13 -21.06
N GLY A 386 16.41 9.47 -21.49
CA GLY A 386 15.69 10.64 -20.99
C GLY A 386 15.44 10.59 -19.48
N LEU A 387 15.01 9.43 -18.98
CA LEU A 387 14.81 9.21 -17.54
C LEU A 387 16.13 9.11 -16.78
N GLY A 388 17.18 8.55 -17.39
CA GLY A 388 18.53 8.54 -16.82
C GLY A 388 19.09 9.96 -16.64
N VAL A 389 18.85 10.86 -17.61
CA VAL A 389 19.21 12.28 -17.47
C VAL A 389 18.39 12.95 -16.37
N LEU A 390 17.09 12.66 -16.29
CA LEU A 390 16.22 13.19 -15.24
C LEU A 390 16.62 12.71 -13.84
N ALA A 391 17.26 11.54 -13.74
CA ALA A 391 17.75 10.97 -12.49
C ALA A 391 19.14 11.50 -12.06
N ILE A 392 19.87 12.26 -12.89
CA ILE A 392 21.21 12.78 -12.53
C ILE A 392 21.19 13.59 -11.23
N PRO A 393 20.23 14.52 -11.00
CA PRO A 393 20.21 15.29 -9.76
C PRO A 393 19.99 14.43 -8.51
N ALA A 394 19.46 13.21 -8.64
CA ALA A 394 19.28 12.32 -7.48
C ALA A 394 20.62 11.98 -6.79
N ALA A 395 21.76 12.15 -7.47
CA ALA A 395 23.07 11.95 -6.88
C ALA A 395 23.53 13.08 -5.94
N SER A 396 22.89 14.26 -5.99
CA SER A 396 23.17 15.33 -5.02
C SER A 396 22.32 15.23 -3.76
N LEU A 397 21.44 14.22 -3.69
CA LEU A 397 20.35 14.19 -2.73
C LEU A 397 20.86 14.17 -1.27
N THR A 398 20.67 15.26 -0.53
CA THR A 398 20.99 15.38 0.89
C THR A 398 19.74 15.11 1.73
N LEU A 399 19.91 14.31 2.77
CA LEU A 399 18.84 13.84 3.63
C LEU A 399 19.06 14.37 5.06
N ALA A 400 18.10 15.14 5.56
CA ALA A 400 18.10 15.61 6.94
C ALA A 400 16.67 15.69 7.50
N LEU A 401 16.51 15.74 8.82
CA LEU A 401 15.22 16.04 9.42
C LEU A 401 14.91 17.54 9.28
N PRO A 402 13.63 17.93 9.12
CA PRO A 402 13.24 19.34 9.04
C PRO A 402 13.59 20.11 10.31
N ASN A 403 13.98 21.37 10.15
CA ASN A 403 14.21 22.32 11.24
C ASN A 403 13.45 23.63 10.98
N ALA A 404 13.55 24.60 11.88
CA ALA A 404 12.89 25.92 11.71
C ALA A 404 13.36 26.66 10.44
N GLY A 405 14.54 26.32 9.90
CA GLY A 405 15.12 26.93 8.73
C GLY A 405 14.39 26.65 7.41
N VAL A 406 13.53 25.63 7.34
CA VAL A 406 12.73 25.33 6.14
C VAL A 406 11.32 25.92 6.18
N GLN A 407 10.95 26.61 7.27
CA GLN A 407 9.65 27.26 7.41
C GLN A 407 9.51 28.54 6.56
N PRO A 408 8.27 29.02 6.33
CA PRO A 408 8.04 30.29 5.63
C PRO A 408 8.70 31.49 6.35
N PRO A 409 9.22 32.49 5.61
CA PRO A 409 9.82 33.70 6.20
C PRO A 409 8.90 34.51 7.13
N SER A 410 7.58 34.33 6.99
CA SER A 410 6.59 34.95 7.86
C SER A 410 6.47 34.29 9.25
N SER A 411 7.04 33.10 9.44
CA SER A 411 7.02 32.39 10.73
C SER A 411 8.01 33.02 11.72
N GLN A 412 7.60 33.22 12.97
CA GLN A 412 8.50 33.70 14.03
C GLN A 412 9.66 32.71 14.24
N ALA A 413 9.41 31.40 14.17
CA ALA A 413 10.44 30.37 14.32
C ALA A 413 11.51 30.48 13.23
N ARG A 414 11.12 30.83 11.99
CA ARG A 414 12.05 31.07 10.88
C ARG A 414 12.89 32.32 11.12
N GLN A 415 12.27 33.40 11.58
CA GLN A 415 12.95 34.64 11.92
C GLN A 415 13.95 34.44 13.06
N ALA A 416 13.56 33.73 14.12
CA ALA A 416 14.44 33.38 15.23
C ALA A 416 15.64 32.54 14.76
N TYR A 417 15.42 31.56 13.87
CA TYR A 417 16.48 30.75 13.27
C TYR A 417 17.47 31.61 12.47
N ASP A 418 16.96 32.52 11.62
CA ASP A 418 17.80 33.38 10.78
C ASP A 418 18.58 34.41 11.62
N LEU A 419 17.95 35.04 12.62
CA LEU A 419 18.61 35.98 13.54
C LEU A 419 19.66 35.28 14.41
N SER A 420 19.36 34.07 14.89
CA SER A 420 20.31 33.25 15.63
C SER A 420 21.52 32.88 14.77
N ALA A 421 21.30 32.50 13.51
CA ALA A 421 22.39 32.19 12.57
C ALA A 421 23.23 33.43 12.22
N GLU A 422 22.61 34.61 12.07
CA GLU A 422 23.28 35.87 11.73
C GLU A 422 24.18 36.37 12.86
N HIS A 423 23.69 36.37 14.11
CA HIS A 423 24.39 36.97 15.24
C HIS A 423 25.25 35.98 16.05
N PHE A 424 24.88 34.69 16.07
CA PHE A 424 25.57 33.66 16.87
C PHE A 424 26.27 32.61 16.00
N GLY A 425 26.10 32.65 14.67
CA GLY A 425 26.63 31.68 13.72
C GLY A 425 25.68 30.50 13.48
N ALA A 426 25.81 29.83 12.33
CA ALA A 426 24.82 28.85 11.88
C ALA A 426 24.61 27.64 12.83
N GLY A 427 25.66 27.20 13.53
CA GLY A 427 25.59 26.06 14.45
C GLY A 427 24.93 26.34 15.79
N SER A 428 24.64 27.60 16.14
CA SER A 428 23.89 27.95 17.35
C SER A 428 22.46 27.37 17.35
N ASN A 429 21.90 27.14 16.16
CA ASN A 429 20.59 26.55 15.94
C ASN A 429 20.55 25.02 16.13
N GLY A 430 21.67 24.38 16.45
CA GLY A 430 21.72 22.93 16.60
C GLY A 430 22.92 22.46 17.42
N PRO A 431 23.05 22.88 18.69
CA PRO A 431 24.16 22.47 19.54
C PRO A 431 24.19 20.94 19.72
N LEU A 432 25.40 20.41 19.86
CA LEU A 432 25.67 19.02 20.19
C LEU A 432 25.95 18.91 21.68
N ILE A 433 25.59 17.79 22.29
CA ILE A 433 25.86 17.54 23.71
C ILE A 433 26.67 16.26 23.82
N MET A 434 27.77 16.29 24.55
CA MET A 434 28.46 15.08 25.01
C MET A 434 28.14 14.88 26.48
N THR A 435 27.65 13.69 26.81
CA THR A 435 27.28 13.36 28.20
C THR A 435 27.74 11.95 28.56
N GLY A 436 28.14 11.75 29.81
CA GLY A 436 28.71 10.48 30.24
C GLY A 436 29.09 10.43 31.70
N THR A 437 29.37 9.22 32.20
CA THR A 437 29.67 8.98 33.60
C THR A 437 31.11 9.36 33.94
N ILE A 438 31.28 10.23 34.94
CA ILE A 438 32.58 10.73 35.44
C ILE A 438 32.90 10.22 36.86
N VAL A 439 32.15 9.23 37.37
CA VAL A 439 32.27 8.66 38.74
C VAL A 439 33.69 8.18 39.06
N THR A 440 34.48 7.85 38.07
CA THR A 440 35.88 7.39 38.20
C THR A 440 36.87 8.51 38.49
N SER A 441 36.46 9.78 38.37
CA SER A 441 37.32 10.94 38.58
C SER A 441 37.29 11.44 40.03
N ASP A 442 38.49 11.67 40.58
CA ASP A 442 38.67 12.31 41.89
C ASP A 442 38.64 13.85 41.79
N ASP A 443 38.68 14.42 40.59
CA ASP A 443 38.60 15.87 40.33
C ASP A 443 37.69 16.17 39.11
N PRO A 444 36.37 16.15 39.30
CA PRO A 444 35.40 16.29 38.21
C PRO A 444 35.37 17.69 37.57
N LEU A 445 35.80 18.73 38.28
CA LEU A 445 35.79 20.09 37.73
C LEU A 445 36.94 20.30 36.75
N THR A 446 38.17 19.94 37.14
CA THR A 446 39.33 20.04 36.27
C THR A 446 39.19 19.10 35.07
N LEU A 447 38.68 17.88 35.29
CA LEU A 447 38.38 16.94 34.21
C LEU A 447 37.44 17.55 33.14
N MET A 448 36.36 18.22 33.56
CA MET A 448 35.43 18.83 32.61
C MET A 448 36.03 20.03 31.87
N GLN A 449 36.93 20.79 32.52
CA GLN A 449 37.69 21.86 31.88
C GLN A 449 38.64 21.30 30.81
N ASP A 450 39.42 20.28 31.15
CA ASP A 450 40.36 19.63 30.22
C ASP A 450 39.61 19.02 29.02
N LEU A 451 38.49 18.33 29.27
CA LEU A 451 37.62 17.79 28.21
C LEU A 451 37.06 18.91 27.31
N GLY A 452 36.62 20.02 27.90
CA GLY A 452 36.11 21.17 27.15
C GLY A 452 37.17 21.79 26.24
N ASP A 453 38.38 22.04 26.77
CA ASP A 453 39.49 22.64 26.03
C ASP A 453 40.00 21.73 24.89
N GLU A 454 39.93 20.42 25.10
CA GLU A 454 40.32 19.44 24.10
C GLU A 454 39.27 19.29 22.98
N ILE A 455 37.99 19.22 23.35
CA ILE A 455 36.89 19.18 22.38
C ILE A 455 36.84 20.47 21.56
N ALA A 456 37.14 21.62 22.16
CA ALA A 456 37.21 22.91 21.47
C ALA A 456 38.28 22.95 20.35
N GLN A 457 39.27 22.06 20.37
CA GLN A 457 40.31 21.96 19.35
C GLN A 457 39.92 21.07 18.16
N ILE A 458 38.80 20.35 18.24
CA ILE A 458 38.34 19.46 17.17
C ILE A 458 37.85 20.32 15.98
N PRO A 459 38.34 20.05 14.75
CA PRO A 459 37.90 20.80 13.57
C PRO A 459 36.38 20.77 13.38
N GLY A 460 35.77 21.93 13.19
CA GLY A 460 34.32 22.09 13.04
C GLY A 460 33.58 22.47 14.33
N VAL A 461 34.25 22.44 15.49
CA VAL A 461 33.75 23.04 16.73
C VAL A 461 34.04 24.54 16.72
N LYS A 462 33.00 25.37 16.80
CA LYS A 462 33.16 26.83 16.94
C LYS A 462 33.55 27.17 18.37
N GLU A 463 32.80 26.65 19.34
CA GLU A 463 33.03 26.88 20.77
C GLU A 463 32.38 25.78 21.62
N VAL A 464 32.84 25.65 22.86
CA VAL A 464 32.20 24.85 23.91
C VAL A 464 31.47 25.81 24.83
N ALA A 465 30.15 25.83 24.76
CA ALA A 465 29.31 26.77 25.49
C ALA A 465 29.27 26.49 27.00
N LEU A 466 29.36 25.22 27.38
CA LEU A 466 29.33 24.77 28.77
C LEU A 466 30.03 23.43 28.91
N ALA A 467 30.90 23.28 29.91
CA ALA A 467 31.48 22.01 30.30
C ALA A 467 31.43 21.89 31.83
N THR A 468 30.51 21.07 32.36
CA THR A 468 30.23 21.04 33.80
C THR A 468 29.79 19.65 34.29
N PRO A 469 30.17 19.24 35.51
CA PRO A 469 29.56 18.09 36.16
C PRO A 469 28.15 18.40 36.67
N ASN A 470 27.33 17.36 36.85
CA ASN A 470 26.03 17.50 37.50
C ASN A 470 26.17 17.74 39.02
N PRO A 471 25.09 18.12 39.72
CA PRO A 471 25.16 18.38 41.17
C PRO A 471 25.63 17.20 42.02
N THR A 472 25.45 15.95 41.55
CA THR A 472 25.95 14.74 42.22
C THR A 472 27.37 14.36 41.83
N ALA A 473 27.99 15.12 40.89
CA ALA A 473 29.34 14.92 40.36
C ALA A 473 29.60 13.50 39.81
N ASP A 474 28.56 12.84 39.30
CA ASP A 474 28.64 11.50 38.71
C ASP A 474 28.54 11.53 37.17
N THR A 475 28.04 12.62 36.59
CA THR A 475 27.81 12.76 35.15
C THR A 475 28.34 14.10 34.65
N GLY A 476 29.10 14.08 33.55
CA GLY A 476 29.58 15.27 32.85
C GLY A 476 28.65 15.67 31.71
N LEU A 477 28.57 16.98 31.45
CA LEU A 477 27.91 17.57 30.28
C LEU A 477 28.88 18.53 29.59
N VAL A 478 29.12 18.31 28.29
CA VAL A 478 29.82 19.25 27.40
C VAL A 478 28.86 19.67 26.30
N GLN A 479 28.50 20.94 26.24
CA GLN A 479 27.68 21.53 25.19
C GLN A 479 28.57 22.17 24.13
N ILE A 480 28.43 21.73 22.89
CA ILE A 480 29.30 22.04 21.77
C ILE A 480 28.48 22.80 20.72
N VAL A 481 28.97 23.95 20.27
CA VAL A 481 28.38 24.72 19.18
C VAL A 481 29.19 24.46 17.90
N PRO A 482 28.61 23.82 16.86
CA PRO A 482 29.29 23.62 15.59
C PRO A 482 29.52 24.94 14.82
N GLU A 483 30.43 24.92 13.84
CA GLU A 483 30.58 26.02 12.89
C GLU A 483 29.41 26.10 11.88
N THR A 484 28.84 24.96 11.51
CA THR A 484 27.82 24.81 10.46
C THR A 484 26.44 24.48 11.00
N ALA A 485 25.40 24.66 10.16
CA ALA A 485 24.01 24.41 10.53
C ALA A 485 23.72 22.92 10.85
N PRO A 486 22.67 22.60 11.64
CA PRO A 486 22.34 21.21 11.99
C PRO A 486 21.98 20.30 10.80
N ASP A 487 21.53 20.87 9.68
CA ASP A 487 21.19 20.18 8.44
C ASP A 487 22.34 20.16 7.41
N ASP A 488 23.52 20.67 7.77
CA ASP A 488 24.71 20.65 6.92
C ASP A 488 25.46 19.29 7.03
N PRO A 489 25.87 18.66 5.92
CA PRO A 489 26.70 17.46 5.95
C PRO A 489 27.97 17.59 6.80
N ALA A 490 28.58 18.77 6.90
CA ALA A 490 29.76 19.00 7.72
C ALA A 490 29.50 18.81 9.22
N THR A 491 28.29 19.14 9.69
CA THR A 491 27.88 18.90 11.09
C THR A 491 27.71 17.41 11.36
N ALA A 492 27.21 16.64 10.38
CA ALA A 492 27.13 15.19 10.50
C ALA A 492 28.53 14.55 10.57
N ASP A 493 29.49 15.06 9.80
CA ASP A 493 30.88 14.62 9.87
C ASP A 493 31.54 14.98 11.21
N LEU A 494 31.24 16.17 11.77
CA LEU A 494 31.66 16.53 13.11
C LEU A 494 31.12 15.57 14.18
N VAL A 495 29.85 15.18 14.12
CA VAL A 495 29.29 14.18 15.06
C VAL A 495 30.02 12.85 14.95
N ARG A 496 30.33 12.39 13.73
CA ARG A 496 31.11 11.16 13.51
C ARG A 496 32.52 11.28 14.06
N GLU A 497 33.15 12.44 13.91
CA GLU A 497 34.48 12.71 14.47
C GLU A 497 34.47 12.74 15.99
N LEU A 498 33.51 13.45 16.62
CA LEU A 498 33.34 13.46 18.08
C LEU A 498 33.16 12.04 18.64
N ARG A 499 32.41 11.19 17.95
CA ARG A 499 32.26 9.76 18.31
C ARG A 499 33.53 8.96 18.11
N ALA A 500 34.32 9.26 17.08
CA ALA A 500 35.61 8.61 16.86
C ALA A 500 36.62 8.90 17.99
N GLN A 501 36.42 10.00 18.74
CA GLN A 501 37.22 10.31 19.93
C GLN A 501 36.86 9.47 21.16
N HIS A 502 35.75 8.72 21.14
CA HIS A 502 35.25 7.94 22.28
C HIS A 502 36.31 7.03 22.91
N ASP A 503 36.93 6.14 22.12
CA ASP A 503 37.93 5.19 22.63
C ASP A 503 39.13 5.90 23.25
N ARG A 504 39.55 7.05 22.66
CA ARG A 504 40.68 7.84 23.15
C ARG A 504 40.36 8.50 24.49
N LEU A 505 39.18 9.13 24.61
CA LEU A 505 38.74 9.78 25.84
C LEU A 505 38.49 8.76 26.97
N LEU A 506 38.00 7.57 26.62
CA LEU A 506 37.84 6.46 27.55
C LEU A 506 39.20 5.95 28.07
N ASP A 507 40.20 5.80 27.20
CA ASP A 507 41.55 5.35 27.58
C ASP A 507 42.32 6.40 28.41
N GLU A 508 42.17 7.68 28.06
CA GLU A 508 42.92 8.79 28.68
C GLU A 508 42.33 9.25 30.01
N TYR A 509 41.01 9.45 30.06
CA TYR A 509 40.31 10.00 31.23
C TYR A 509 39.45 8.98 31.97
N GLY A 510 39.22 7.79 31.42
CA GLY A 510 38.35 6.78 32.03
C GLY A 510 36.86 7.15 31.99
N VAL A 511 36.46 8.00 31.03
CA VAL A 511 35.09 8.55 30.90
C VAL A 511 34.43 8.01 29.62
N ASP A 512 33.26 7.40 29.77
CA ASP A 512 32.40 6.97 28.67
C ASP A 512 31.46 8.12 28.29
N LEU A 513 31.89 8.98 27.35
CA LEU A 513 31.08 10.06 26.79
C LEU A 513 30.34 9.59 25.54
N LYS A 514 29.07 9.97 25.44
CA LYS A 514 28.19 9.75 24.30
C LYS A 514 27.79 11.07 23.66
N VAL A 515 27.77 11.11 22.33
CA VAL A 515 27.32 12.28 21.56
C VAL A 515 25.81 12.22 21.36
N THR A 516 25.11 13.21 21.90
CA THR A 516 23.66 13.38 21.93
C THR A 516 23.25 14.83 21.63
N GLY A 517 21.98 15.17 21.89
CA GLY A 517 21.30 16.39 21.47
C GLY A 517 20.40 16.16 20.26
N PHE A 518 19.43 17.05 20.03
CA PHE A 518 18.45 16.91 18.95
C PHE A 518 19.09 16.76 17.57
N THR A 519 20.17 17.51 17.30
CA THR A 519 20.93 17.40 16.04
C THR A 519 21.56 16.01 15.88
N ALA A 520 22.23 15.48 16.91
CA ALA A 520 22.84 14.15 16.86
C ALA A 520 21.79 13.03 16.72
N VAL A 521 20.64 13.16 17.40
CA VAL A 521 19.50 12.25 17.21
C VAL A 521 19.00 12.31 15.77
N GLY A 522 18.85 13.50 15.19
CA GLY A 522 18.45 13.64 13.78
C GLY A 522 19.43 13.06 12.78
N ILE A 523 20.73 13.17 13.05
CA ILE A 523 21.79 12.54 12.23
C ILE A 523 21.72 11.01 12.34
N ASP A 524 21.60 10.45 13.55
CA ASP A 524 21.45 8.99 13.74
C ASP A 524 20.24 8.43 13.01
N ILE A 525 19.12 9.17 13.05
CA ILE A 525 17.90 8.80 12.35
C ILE A 525 18.12 8.81 10.84
N SER A 526 18.79 9.85 10.33
CA SER A 526 19.08 9.98 8.89
C SER A 526 20.03 8.88 8.41
N ASP A 527 21.06 8.54 9.18
CA ASP A 527 22.00 7.47 8.87
C ASP A 527 21.30 6.10 8.87
N ARG A 528 20.49 5.80 9.90
CA ARG A 528 19.69 4.56 9.98
C ARG A 528 18.69 4.43 8.82
N LEU A 529 18.03 5.52 8.45
CA LEU A 529 17.12 5.56 7.30
C LEU A 529 17.88 5.30 6.00
N GLY A 530 19.04 5.95 5.82
CA GLY A 530 19.91 5.77 4.67
C GLY A 530 20.39 4.31 4.52
N GLU A 531 20.85 3.70 5.60
CA GLU A 531 21.25 2.28 5.64
C GLU A 531 20.10 1.33 5.29
N ALA A 532 18.87 1.66 5.70
CA ALA A 532 17.68 0.86 5.43
C ALA A 532 17.18 0.95 3.97
N LEU A 533 17.60 1.94 3.18
CA LEU A 533 17.14 2.15 1.80
C LEU A 533 17.39 0.97 0.89
N ILE A 534 18.62 0.44 0.88
CA ILE A 534 19.00 -0.66 -0.02
C ILE A 534 18.30 -1.97 0.38
N PRO A 535 18.33 -2.42 1.65
CA PRO A 535 17.58 -3.59 2.10
C PRO A 535 16.08 -3.49 1.77
N PHE A 536 15.46 -2.33 2.03
CA PHE A 536 14.06 -2.09 1.72
C PHE A 536 13.79 -2.13 0.21
N GLY A 537 14.64 -1.50 -0.60
CA GLY A 537 14.55 -1.56 -2.06
C GLY A 537 14.66 -3.00 -2.61
N ILE A 538 15.58 -3.81 -2.07
CA ILE A 538 15.70 -5.23 -2.42
C ILE A 538 14.43 -5.99 -2.03
N PHE A 539 13.88 -5.72 -0.84
CA PHE A 539 12.63 -6.34 -0.39
C PHE A 539 11.47 -6.00 -1.33
N VAL A 540 11.24 -4.72 -1.62
CA VAL A 540 10.14 -4.24 -2.47
C VAL A 540 10.28 -4.80 -3.90
N VAL A 541 11.47 -4.70 -4.49
CA VAL A 541 11.72 -5.22 -5.84
C VAL A 541 11.61 -6.75 -5.86
N GLY A 542 12.17 -7.45 -4.88
CA GLY A 542 12.09 -8.90 -4.77
C GLY A 542 10.65 -9.39 -4.66
N LEU A 543 9.87 -8.77 -3.77
CA LEU A 543 8.44 -9.02 -3.61
C LEU A 543 7.69 -8.76 -4.92
N SER A 544 8.01 -7.68 -5.63
CA SER A 544 7.42 -7.36 -6.92
C SER A 544 7.64 -8.44 -7.96
N LEU A 545 8.87 -8.96 -8.04
CA LEU A 545 9.24 -9.99 -8.99
C LEU A 545 8.46 -11.26 -8.70
N ILE A 546 8.37 -11.65 -7.43
CA ILE A 546 7.61 -12.84 -7.00
C ILE A 546 6.13 -12.67 -7.35
N LEU A 547 5.52 -11.57 -6.91
CA LEU A 547 4.09 -11.33 -7.07
C LEU A 547 3.69 -11.25 -8.55
N LEU A 548 4.41 -10.47 -9.34
CA LEU A 548 4.13 -10.39 -10.77
C LEU A 548 4.41 -11.70 -11.51
N THR A 549 5.40 -12.48 -11.08
CA THR A 549 5.67 -13.80 -11.67
C THR A 549 4.48 -14.73 -11.45
N ILE A 550 3.90 -14.71 -10.24
CA ILE A 550 2.67 -15.46 -9.91
C ILE A 550 1.50 -15.02 -10.81
N VAL A 551 1.31 -13.71 -10.98
CA VAL A 551 0.20 -13.11 -11.74
C VAL A 551 0.29 -13.42 -13.24
N PHE A 552 1.40 -13.02 -13.85
CA PHE A 552 1.53 -13.04 -15.31
C PHE A 552 2.05 -14.36 -15.85
N ARG A 553 2.58 -15.22 -14.98
CA ARG A 553 3.26 -16.45 -15.36
C ARG A 553 4.28 -16.22 -16.48
N SER A 554 5.13 -15.23 -16.26
CA SER A 554 6.22 -14.84 -17.13
C SER A 554 7.39 -14.36 -16.27
N ILE A 555 8.62 -14.57 -16.74
CA ILE A 555 9.83 -14.04 -16.09
C ILE A 555 10.17 -12.64 -16.61
N TRP A 556 9.96 -12.40 -17.91
CA TRP A 556 10.35 -11.14 -18.55
C TRP A 556 9.44 -9.97 -18.19
N VAL A 557 8.14 -10.23 -18.01
CA VAL A 557 7.16 -9.19 -17.63
C VAL A 557 7.48 -8.60 -16.24
N PRO A 558 7.71 -9.41 -15.19
CA PRO A 558 8.14 -8.91 -13.89
C PRO A 558 9.45 -8.13 -13.95
N ILE A 559 10.49 -8.67 -14.61
CA ILE A 559 11.81 -8.02 -14.68
C ILE A 559 11.70 -6.64 -15.33
N LYS A 560 11.03 -6.53 -16.48
CA LYS A 560 10.90 -5.23 -17.15
C LYS A 560 9.99 -4.27 -16.38
N ALA A 561 9.01 -4.76 -15.63
CA ALA A 561 8.19 -3.93 -14.76
C ALA A 561 9.01 -3.38 -13.58
N ALA A 562 9.80 -4.22 -12.90
CA ALA A 562 10.68 -3.83 -11.81
C ALA A 562 11.73 -2.80 -12.26
N LEU A 563 12.37 -3.02 -13.42
CA LEU A 563 13.32 -2.05 -14.00
C LEU A 563 12.65 -0.72 -14.37
N GLY A 564 11.43 -0.77 -14.93
CA GLY A 564 10.65 0.43 -15.23
C GLY A 564 10.30 1.21 -13.96
N TYR A 565 9.88 0.52 -12.91
CA TYR A 565 9.61 1.10 -11.60
C TYR A 565 10.84 1.76 -10.99
N LEU A 566 12.00 1.09 -10.97
CA LEU A 566 13.24 1.67 -10.46
C LEU A 566 13.64 2.94 -11.21
N LEU A 567 13.40 2.97 -12.53
CA LEU A 567 13.65 4.15 -13.35
C LEU A 567 12.67 5.30 -13.03
N SER A 568 11.41 5.00 -12.71
CA SER A 568 10.43 6.00 -12.23
C SER A 568 10.83 6.57 -10.87
N VAL A 569 11.28 5.72 -9.94
CA VAL A 569 11.77 6.15 -8.62
C VAL A 569 12.98 7.06 -8.77
N ALA A 570 13.98 6.64 -9.55
CA ALA A 570 15.19 7.43 -9.79
C ALA A 570 14.87 8.78 -10.44
N ALA A 571 13.94 8.81 -11.39
CA ALA A 571 13.46 10.05 -12.01
C ALA A 571 12.70 10.94 -11.01
N ALA A 572 11.91 10.36 -10.10
CA ALA A 572 11.22 11.11 -9.06
C ALA A 572 12.22 11.75 -8.08
N PHE A 573 13.21 11.00 -7.61
CA PHE A 573 14.30 11.54 -6.79
C PHE A 573 15.07 12.64 -7.50
N GLY A 574 15.35 12.46 -8.80
CA GLY A 574 16.05 13.47 -9.58
C GLY A 574 15.24 14.76 -9.76
N VAL A 575 13.92 14.69 -9.91
CA VAL A 575 13.09 15.91 -9.94
C VAL A 575 12.99 16.56 -8.57
N VAL A 576 12.86 15.78 -7.49
CA VAL A 576 12.84 16.34 -6.14
C VAL A 576 14.17 17.03 -5.82
N ALA A 577 15.31 16.40 -6.06
CA ALA A 577 16.62 17.03 -5.90
C ALA A 577 16.79 18.27 -6.79
N ALA A 578 16.36 18.21 -8.06
CA ALA A 578 16.42 19.39 -8.94
C ALA A 578 15.62 20.58 -8.41
N VAL A 579 14.46 20.34 -7.78
CA VAL A 579 13.59 21.40 -7.25
C VAL A 579 14.09 21.93 -5.91
N PHE A 580 14.42 21.04 -4.99
CA PHE A 580 14.72 21.39 -3.60
C PHE A 580 16.20 21.71 -3.36
N GLU A 581 17.13 21.14 -4.13
CA GLU A 581 18.57 21.39 -3.94
C GLU A 581 19.17 22.26 -5.02
N TRP A 582 18.74 22.09 -6.29
CA TRP A 582 19.26 22.91 -7.40
C TRP A 582 18.38 24.14 -7.69
N GLY A 583 17.25 24.30 -7.00
CA GLY A 583 16.39 25.48 -7.12
C GLY A 583 15.50 25.54 -8.37
N TRP A 584 15.41 24.47 -9.15
CA TRP A 584 14.62 24.50 -10.39
C TRP A 584 13.13 24.63 -10.07
N PHE A 585 12.48 25.69 -10.53
CA PHE A 585 11.06 25.97 -10.25
C PHE A 585 10.71 26.14 -8.77
N ALA A 586 11.70 26.38 -7.89
CA ALA A 586 11.49 26.56 -6.45
C ALA A 586 10.45 27.66 -6.16
N ASP A 587 10.63 28.86 -6.75
CA ASP A 587 9.71 29.99 -6.59
C ASP A 587 8.28 29.67 -7.06
N LEU A 588 8.15 28.97 -8.20
CA LEU A 588 6.84 28.63 -8.79
C LEU A 588 6.06 27.65 -7.91
N LEU A 589 6.78 26.77 -7.21
CA LEU A 589 6.20 25.78 -6.31
C LEU A 589 6.09 26.30 -4.86
N HIS A 590 6.43 27.58 -4.60
CA HIS A 590 6.49 28.17 -3.27
C HIS A 590 7.42 27.39 -2.31
N VAL A 591 8.58 26.94 -2.80
CA VAL A 591 9.64 26.38 -1.95
C VAL A 591 10.28 27.56 -1.21
N THR A 592 10.25 27.51 0.12
CA THR A 592 10.67 28.60 1.01
C THR A 592 12.18 28.74 1.10
N ARG A 593 12.90 27.61 1.12
CA ARG A 593 14.35 27.54 1.12
C ARG A 593 14.80 26.28 0.37
N GLU A 594 15.82 26.44 -0.45
CA GLU A 594 16.54 25.30 -1.05
C GLU A 594 17.43 24.64 0.01
N GLY A 595 17.41 23.32 0.09
CA GLY A 595 18.12 22.60 1.14
C GLY A 595 17.82 21.10 1.16
N PRO A 596 18.29 20.40 2.20
CA PRO A 596 18.12 18.97 2.36
C PRO A 596 16.65 18.55 2.38
N VAL A 597 16.39 17.35 1.88
CA VAL A 597 15.07 16.76 1.85
C VAL A 597 14.87 15.84 3.06
N ILE A 598 13.62 15.71 3.51
CA ILE A 598 13.28 14.86 4.65
C ILE A 598 13.78 13.41 4.50
N SER A 599 14.52 12.93 5.51
CA SER A 599 15.30 11.68 5.44
C SER A 599 14.51 10.42 5.08
N PHE A 600 13.24 10.32 5.45
CA PHE A 600 12.42 9.14 5.18
C PHE A 600 11.60 9.22 3.88
N MET A 601 11.65 10.35 3.15
CA MET A 601 10.96 10.50 1.85
C MET A 601 11.31 9.36 0.89
N PRO A 602 12.59 8.95 0.71
CA PRO A 602 12.92 7.92 -0.27
C PRO A 602 12.31 6.55 0.04
N ILE A 603 12.24 6.15 1.32
CA ILE A 603 11.60 4.89 1.74
C ILE A 603 10.10 4.92 1.43
N ILE A 604 9.42 6.01 1.84
CA ILE A 604 7.98 6.16 1.59
C ILE A 604 7.69 6.16 0.09
N LEU A 605 8.44 6.96 -0.68
CA LEU A 605 8.25 7.09 -2.12
C LEU A 605 8.46 5.74 -2.81
N MET A 606 9.49 4.99 -2.44
CA MET A 606 9.70 3.64 -2.97
C MET A 606 8.51 2.72 -2.67
N GLY A 607 8.09 2.60 -1.40
CA GLY A 607 7.00 1.71 -1.00
C GLY A 607 5.67 2.06 -1.64
N VAL A 608 5.32 3.35 -1.61
CA VAL A 608 4.06 3.88 -2.16
C VAL A 608 4.04 3.79 -3.69
N LEU A 609 5.05 4.33 -4.39
CA LEU A 609 5.09 4.28 -5.86
C LEU A 609 5.07 2.84 -6.35
N PHE A 610 5.72 1.94 -5.62
CA PHE A 610 5.68 0.53 -5.98
C PHE A 610 4.25 0.03 -5.96
N GLY A 611 3.57 0.13 -4.80
CA GLY A 611 2.19 -0.31 -4.66
C GLY A 611 1.28 0.25 -5.77
N LEU A 612 1.33 1.57 -5.97
CA LEU A 612 0.44 2.26 -6.92
C LEU A 612 0.77 1.97 -8.40
N ALA A 613 2.05 1.80 -8.74
CA ALA A 613 2.47 1.53 -10.10
C ALA A 613 2.06 0.12 -10.56
N MET A 614 2.07 -0.87 -9.66
CA MET A 614 1.81 -2.26 -10.08
C MET A 614 0.41 -2.49 -10.64
N ASP A 615 -0.57 -1.73 -10.17
CA ASP A 615 -1.98 -1.96 -10.48
C ASP A 615 -2.25 -1.81 -11.97
N TYR A 616 -1.72 -0.73 -12.57
CA TYR A 616 -1.85 -0.49 -14.00
C TYR A 616 -1.02 -1.46 -14.85
N GLU A 617 0.02 -2.06 -14.27
CA GLU A 617 0.84 -3.07 -14.95
C GLU A 617 0.00 -4.31 -15.14
N VAL A 618 -0.62 -4.76 -14.04
CA VAL A 618 -1.62 -5.81 -14.04
C VAL A 618 -2.69 -5.51 -15.08
N PHE A 619 -3.39 -4.37 -15.00
CA PHE A 619 -4.47 -4.06 -15.96
C PHE A 619 -4.04 -4.01 -17.43
N LEU A 620 -2.91 -3.38 -17.74
CA LEU A 620 -2.48 -3.20 -19.11
C LEU A 620 -1.97 -4.53 -19.69
N VAL A 621 -1.10 -5.23 -18.98
CA VAL A 621 -0.45 -6.45 -19.47
C VAL A 621 -1.39 -7.65 -19.42
N SER A 622 -2.30 -7.72 -18.45
CA SER A 622 -3.38 -8.71 -18.45
C SER A 622 -4.19 -8.66 -19.73
N ARG A 623 -4.63 -7.46 -20.13
CA ARG A 623 -5.38 -7.27 -21.38
C ARG A 623 -4.58 -7.71 -22.61
N MET A 624 -3.28 -7.42 -22.63
CA MET A 624 -2.40 -7.89 -23.71
C MET A 624 -2.25 -9.42 -23.72
N ARG A 625 -2.22 -10.05 -22.54
CA ARG A 625 -2.14 -11.50 -22.37
C ARG A 625 -3.43 -12.18 -22.80
N GLU A 626 -4.59 -11.66 -22.40
CA GLU A 626 -5.93 -12.10 -22.79
C GLU A 626 -6.01 -12.18 -24.33
N ASP A 627 -5.74 -11.08 -25.03
CA ASP A 627 -5.75 -11.01 -26.49
C ASP A 627 -4.76 -11.98 -27.13
N TYR A 628 -3.56 -12.13 -26.54
CA TYR A 628 -2.54 -13.04 -27.04
C TYR A 628 -2.97 -14.50 -26.93
N VAL A 629 -3.50 -14.91 -25.77
CA VAL A 629 -3.96 -16.27 -25.52
C VAL A 629 -5.17 -16.62 -26.38
N HIS A 630 -6.16 -15.71 -26.51
CA HIS A 630 -7.31 -15.93 -27.38
C HIS A 630 -6.90 -16.05 -28.85
N THR A 631 -6.03 -15.17 -29.33
CA THR A 631 -5.56 -15.22 -30.73
C THR A 631 -4.71 -16.46 -30.99
N ARG A 632 -3.89 -16.89 -30.02
CA ARG A 632 -3.10 -18.13 -30.11
C ARG A 632 -4.00 -19.36 -30.18
N ARG A 633 -5.04 -19.45 -29.34
CA ARG A 633 -6.03 -20.54 -29.39
C ARG A 633 -6.75 -20.56 -30.74
N ALA A 634 -7.22 -19.41 -31.23
CA ALA A 634 -7.88 -19.29 -32.53
C ALA A 634 -6.98 -19.69 -33.71
N ARG A 635 -5.65 -19.61 -33.56
CA ARG A 635 -4.65 -19.99 -34.57
C ARG A 635 -4.04 -21.38 -34.36
N GLY A 636 -4.69 -22.25 -33.58
CA GLY A 636 -4.25 -23.63 -33.37
C GLY A 636 -2.93 -23.75 -32.61
N GLY A 637 -2.67 -22.84 -31.66
CA GLY A 637 -1.52 -22.89 -30.77
C GLY A 637 -0.26 -22.17 -31.26
N ARG A 638 -0.22 -21.72 -32.52
CA ARG A 638 0.91 -20.96 -33.10
C ARG A 638 1.04 -19.58 -32.48
N ALA A 639 2.25 -19.25 -32.05
CA ALA A 639 2.61 -17.98 -31.43
C ALA A 639 3.72 -17.33 -32.24
N ASP A 640 3.37 -16.46 -33.20
CA ASP A 640 4.35 -15.68 -33.96
C ASP A 640 4.48 -14.27 -33.38
N ARG A 641 5.63 -13.61 -33.60
CA ARG A 641 5.87 -12.21 -33.22
C ARG A 641 4.75 -11.25 -33.63
N LEU A 642 4.16 -11.43 -34.82
CA LEU A 642 3.06 -10.59 -35.30
C LEU A 642 1.80 -10.72 -34.43
N THR A 643 1.52 -11.92 -33.91
CA THR A 643 0.42 -12.17 -32.98
C THR A 643 0.68 -11.45 -31.66
N ALA A 644 1.90 -11.55 -31.12
CA ALA A 644 2.28 -10.88 -29.88
C ALA A 644 2.17 -9.35 -30.00
N VAL A 645 2.72 -8.75 -31.05
CA VAL A 645 2.65 -7.30 -31.28
C VAL A 645 1.21 -6.84 -31.56
N GLY A 646 0.41 -7.67 -32.25
CA GLY A 646 -1.02 -7.42 -32.44
C GLY A 646 -1.77 -7.33 -31.12
N ALA A 647 -1.55 -8.30 -30.22
CA ALA A 647 -2.16 -8.34 -28.89
C ALA A 647 -1.72 -7.15 -28.02
N VAL A 648 -0.44 -6.76 -28.07
CA VAL A 648 0.06 -5.55 -27.38
C VAL A 648 -0.70 -4.30 -27.83
N ARG A 649 -0.93 -4.14 -29.14
CA ARG A 649 -1.64 -2.96 -29.68
C ARG A 649 -3.12 -2.94 -29.31
N THR A 650 -3.80 -4.08 -29.44
CA THR A 650 -5.25 -4.15 -29.17
C THR A 650 -5.52 -3.99 -27.68
N GLY A 651 -4.81 -4.74 -26.82
CA GLY A 651 -4.91 -4.61 -25.37
C GLY A 651 -4.56 -3.21 -24.86
N PHE A 652 -3.55 -2.55 -25.46
CA PHE A 652 -3.23 -1.16 -25.15
C PHE A 652 -4.39 -0.21 -25.45
N VAL A 653 -5.00 -0.31 -26.63
CA VAL A 653 -6.05 0.64 -27.06
C VAL A 653 -7.30 0.51 -26.17
N SER A 654 -7.64 -0.68 -25.70
CA SER A 654 -8.78 -0.88 -24.80
C SER A 654 -8.56 -0.31 -23.40
N SER A 655 -7.33 -0.36 -22.88
CA SER A 655 -7.04 0.07 -21.50
C SER A 655 -6.58 1.53 -21.41
N ALA A 656 -6.02 2.09 -22.48
CA ALA A 656 -5.37 3.40 -22.47
C ALA A 656 -6.25 4.54 -21.91
N ARG A 657 -7.55 4.58 -22.24
CA ARG A 657 -8.43 5.67 -21.80
C ARG A 657 -8.60 5.71 -20.28
N VAL A 658 -8.80 4.55 -19.66
CA VAL A 658 -9.04 4.46 -18.22
C VAL A 658 -7.74 4.72 -17.47
N VAL A 659 -6.63 4.11 -17.92
CA VAL A 659 -5.30 4.31 -17.32
C VAL A 659 -4.85 5.77 -17.42
N THR A 660 -5.08 6.46 -18.54
CA THR A 660 -4.79 7.90 -18.65
C THR A 660 -5.63 8.74 -17.70
N ALA A 661 -6.93 8.44 -17.55
CA ALA A 661 -7.79 9.17 -16.63
C ALA A 661 -7.33 8.99 -15.18
N ALA A 662 -7.06 7.75 -14.77
CA ALA A 662 -6.53 7.41 -13.47
C ALA A 662 -5.21 8.12 -13.17
N ALA A 663 -4.24 8.05 -14.09
CA ALA A 663 -2.95 8.71 -13.97
C ALA A 663 -3.05 10.23 -13.80
N VAL A 664 -3.92 10.89 -14.57
CA VAL A 664 -4.14 12.34 -14.46
C VAL A 664 -4.80 12.70 -13.13
N ILE A 665 -5.73 11.88 -12.64
CA ILE A 665 -6.40 12.09 -11.36
C ILE A 665 -5.39 11.97 -10.21
N MET A 666 -4.65 10.88 -10.13
CA MET A 666 -3.64 10.69 -9.09
C MET A 666 -2.60 11.80 -9.14
N PHE A 667 -2.06 12.12 -10.33
CA PHE A 667 -1.13 13.22 -10.49
C PHE A 667 -1.70 14.53 -9.92
N ALA A 668 -2.95 14.86 -10.24
CA ALA A 668 -3.60 16.08 -9.74
C ALA A 668 -3.81 16.05 -8.22
N VAL A 669 -4.15 14.90 -7.64
CA VAL A 669 -4.32 14.74 -6.19
C VAL A 669 -3.00 14.96 -5.47
N PHE A 670 -1.91 14.30 -5.87
CA PHE A 670 -0.60 14.49 -5.26
C PHE A 670 -0.03 15.89 -5.52
N ALA A 671 -0.19 16.41 -6.74
CA ALA A 671 0.28 17.75 -7.09
C ALA A 671 -0.44 18.86 -6.30
N ALA A 672 -1.67 18.63 -5.82
CA ALA A 672 -2.39 19.58 -4.98
C ALA A 672 -1.73 19.76 -3.59
N PHE A 673 -0.97 18.78 -3.10
CA PHE A 673 -0.23 18.90 -1.85
C PHE A 673 1.12 19.61 -2.00
N VAL A 674 1.53 20.01 -3.22
CA VAL A 674 2.82 20.68 -3.43
C VAL A 674 2.79 22.17 -3.07
N PRO A 675 1.81 23.00 -3.49
CA PRO A 675 1.87 24.44 -3.23
C PRO A 675 1.83 24.82 -1.74
N GLU A 676 0.95 24.18 -0.97
CA GLU A 676 0.71 24.48 0.46
C GLU A 676 1.10 23.33 1.42
N GLY A 677 1.76 22.28 0.92
CA GLY A 677 2.35 21.26 1.80
C GLY A 677 3.44 21.84 2.68
N ASP A 678 3.52 21.36 3.91
CA ASP A 678 4.62 21.65 4.83
C ASP A 678 5.96 21.09 4.32
N SER A 679 7.06 21.42 4.99
CA SER A 679 8.40 20.98 4.61
C SER A 679 8.54 19.45 4.55
N SER A 680 7.72 18.71 5.30
CA SER A 680 7.72 17.25 5.33
C SER A 680 6.95 16.62 4.17
N ILE A 681 5.74 17.11 3.86
CA ILE A 681 4.85 16.51 2.86
C ILE A 681 5.20 16.96 1.45
N LYS A 682 5.62 18.21 1.28
CA LYS A 682 5.85 18.80 -0.05
C LYS A 682 6.82 17.99 -0.92
N PRO A 683 7.99 17.52 -0.43
CA PRO A 683 8.89 16.67 -1.21
C PRO A 683 8.29 15.30 -1.52
N ILE A 684 7.58 14.69 -0.56
CA ILE A 684 6.89 13.40 -0.74
C ILE A 684 5.81 13.53 -1.82
N ALA A 685 4.95 14.54 -1.73
CA ALA A 685 3.88 14.82 -2.67
C ALA A 685 4.41 15.08 -4.08
N LEU A 686 5.47 15.90 -4.23
CA LEU A 686 6.10 16.14 -5.53
C LEU A 686 6.69 14.85 -6.11
N GLY A 687 7.44 14.10 -5.30
CA GLY A 687 8.05 12.85 -5.72
C GLY A 687 7.02 11.79 -6.14
N LEU A 688 5.91 11.67 -5.41
CA LEU A 688 4.79 10.80 -5.77
C LEU A 688 4.09 11.25 -7.05
N ALA A 689 3.79 12.56 -7.19
CA ALA A 689 3.17 13.10 -8.39
C ALA A 689 4.02 12.82 -9.63
N VAL A 690 5.31 13.16 -9.57
CA VAL A 690 6.26 12.95 -10.68
C VAL A 690 6.45 11.47 -10.95
N GLY A 691 6.69 10.66 -9.92
CA GLY A 691 6.92 9.23 -10.04
C GLY A 691 5.74 8.51 -10.70
N ILE A 692 4.51 8.84 -10.32
CA ILE A 692 3.29 8.32 -10.93
C ILE A 692 3.13 8.80 -12.37
N ALA A 693 3.39 10.08 -12.67
CA ALA A 693 3.30 10.60 -14.03
C ALA A 693 4.32 9.94 -14.96
N VAL A 694 5.57 9.79 -14.50
CA VAL A 694 6.64 9.10 -15.23
C VAL A 694 6.27 7.64 -15.45
N ASP A 695 5.82 6.95 -14.41
CA ASP A 695 5.42 5.56 -14.50
C ASP A 695 4.24 5.37 -15.48
N ALA A 696 3.18 6.16 -15.36
CA ALA A 696 2.01 6.02 -16.20
C ALA A 696 2.28 6.37 -17.67
N PHE A 697 2.99 7.47 -17.95
CA PHE A 697 3.13 7.98 -19.32
C PHE A 697 4.42 7.50 -20.02
N LEU A 698 5.55 7.54 -19.34
CA LEU A 698 6.84 7.19 -19.94
C LEU A 698 7.14 5.70 -19.81
N ILE A 699 6.89 5.09 -18.65
CA ILE A 699 7.09 3.64 -18.50
C ILE A 699 5.94 2.90 -19.18
N ARG A 700 4.72 3.06 -18.69
CA ARG A 700 3.61 2.18 -19.04
C ARG A 700 3.00 2.46 -20.39
N MET A 701 2.83 3.73 -20.75
CA MET A 701 2.27 4.06 -22.07
C MET A 701 3.28 4.02 -23.21
N THR A 702 4.58 4.01 -22.89
CA THR A 702 5.64 4.16 -23.90
C THR A 702 6.69 3.05 -23.82
N LEU A 703 7.40 2.88 -22.70
CA LEU A 703 8.43 1.84 -22.56
C LEU A 703 7.86 0.42 -22.62
N VAL A 704 6.76 0.15 -21.92
CA VAL A 704 6.16 -1.20 -21.81
C VAL A 704 5.75 -1.75 -23.18
N PRO A 705 4.94 -1.06 -24.01
CA PRO A 705 4.60 -1.55 -25.35
C PRO A 705 5.83 -1.74 -26.25
N ALA A 706 6.85 -0.88 -26.12
CA ALA A 706 8.10 -1.00 -26.88
C ALA A 706 8.87 -2.27 -26.49
N VAL A 707 9.11 -2.48 -25.19
CA VAL A 707 9.83 -3.66 -24.68
C VAL A 707 9.06 -4.95 -24.99
N MET A 708 7.73 -4.96 -24.82
CA MET A 708 6.91 -6.11 -25.19
C MET A 708 6.97 -6.41 -26.68
N ALA A 709 7.01 -5.38 -27.54
CA ALA A 709 7.19 -5.57 -28.98
C ALA A 709 8.61 -6.04 -29.37
N LEU A 710 9.64 -5.72 -28.58
CA LEU A 710 11.00 -6.25 -28.74
C LEU A 710 11.07 -7.74 -28.40
N LEU A 711 10.50 -8.11 -27.24
CA LEU A 711 10.50 -9.47 -26.71
C LEU A 711 9.62 -10.43 -27.53
N GLY A 712 8.50 -9.93 -28.09
CA GLY A 712 7.60 -10.74 -28.92
C GLY A 712 6.98 -11.91 -28.13
N GLU A 713 7.07 -13.12 -28.67
CA GLU A 713 6.55 -14.33 -28.00
C GLU A 713 7.29 -14.67 -26.69
N LYS A 714 8.58 -14.30 -26.57
CA LYS A 714 9.40 -14.56 -25.39
C LYS A 714 8.90 -13.80 -24.16
N ALA A 715 8.17 -12.71 -24.35
CA ALA A 715 7.56 -11.95 -23.27
C ALA A 715 6.61 -12.80 -22.41
N TRP A 716 6.08 -13.89 -22.97
CA TRP A 716 5.09 -14.77 -22.32
C TRP A 716 5.67 -16.13 -21.94
N TRP A 717 7.00 -16.24 -21.90
CA TRP A 717 7.68 -17.50 -21.61
C TRP A 717 7.87 -17.72 -20.10
N MET A 718 7.69 -18.97 -19.67
CA MET A 718 7.91 -19.43 -18.30
C MET A 718 8.49 -20.86 -18.30
N PRO A 719 9.46 -21.17 -17.42
CA PRO A 719 9.93 -22.54 -17.21
C PRO A 719 8.83 -23.44 -16.66
N ARG A 720 8.70 -24.67 -17.20
CA ARG A 720 7.64 -25.62 -16.81
C ARG A 720 7.67 -26.00 -15.33
N TRP A 721 8.86 -26.13 -14.74
CA TRP A 721 8.99 -26.47 -13.32
C TRP A 721 8.42 -25.36 -12.43
N LEU A 722 8.60 -24.10 -12.83
CA LEU A 722 8.12 -22.95 -12.07
C LEU A 722 6.61 -22.80 -12.25
N ASP A 723 6.08 -22.97 -13.47
CA ASP A 723 4.63 -22.98 -13.73
C ASP A 723 3.88 -24.06 -12.92
N ARG A 724 4.55 -25.18 -12.61
CA ARG A 724 4.01 -26.27 -11.78
C ARG A 724 3.91 -25.92 -10.29
N VAL A 725 4.91 -25.20 -9.75
CA VAL A 725 4.96 -24.85 -8.32
C VAL A 725 4.07 -23.64 -8.00
N LEU A 726 3.91 -22.72 -8.95
CA LEU A 726 3.20 -21.46 -8.70
C LEU A 726 1.68 -21.67 -8.57
N PRO A 727 1.04 -21.07 -7.55
CA PRO A 727 -0.41 -21.12 -7.37
C PRO A 727 -1.16 -20.47 -8.55
N HIS A 728 -2.39 -20.92 -8.81
CA HIS A 728 -3.27 -20.34 -9.83
C HIS A 728 -4.25 -19.35 -9.19
N PHE A 729 -4.08 -18.05 -9.44
CA PHE A 729 -4.99 -17.00 -8.99
C PHE A 729 -5.84 -16.46 -10.16
N ASP A 730 -7.16 -16.45 -9.99
CA ASP A 730 -8.10 -15.83 -10.94
C ASP A 730 -8.24 -14.33 -10.63
N ILE A 731 -7.48 -13.51 -11.36
CA ILE A 731 -7.38 -12.05 -11.15
C ILE A 731 -8.40 -11.29 -12.02
N GLU A 732 -8.76 -11.86 -13.17
CA GLU A 732 -9.61 -11.21 -14.19
C GLU A 732 -11.08 -11.66 -14.13
N GLY A 733 -11.38 -12.67 -13.31
CA GLY A 733 -12.73 -13.24 -13.18
C GLY A 733 -13.07 -14.22 -14.30
N GLU A 734 -12.09 -14.98 -14.80
CA GLU A 734 -12.30 -16.06 -15.78
C GLU A 734 -13.35 -17.06 -15.28
N ALA A 735 -13.36 -17.33 -13.96
CA ALA A 735 -14.35 -18.18 -13.33
C ALA A 735 -15.78 -17.63 -13.49
N VAL A 736 -15.95 -16.31 -13.32
CA VAL A 736 -17.25 -15.63 -13.46
C VAL A 736 -17.70 -15.65 -14.91
N GLU A 737 -16.80 -15.39 -15.86
CA GLU A 737 -17.12 -15.42 -17.29
C GLU A 737 -17.51 -16.83 -17.75
N ARG A 738 -16.81 -17.87 -17.27
CA ARG A 738 -17.17 -19.25 -17.53
C ARG A 738 -18.53 -19.60 -16.91
N GLU A 739 -18.79 -19.24 -15.65
CA GLU A 739 -20.08 -19.47 -14.96
C GLU A 739 -21.24 -18.79 -15.71
N LEU A 740 -21.03 -17.58 -16.23
CA LEU A 740 -22.02 -16.87 -17.05
C LEU A 740 -22.23 -17.51 -18.42
N SER A 741 -21.15 -17.90 -19.11
CA SER A 741 -21.23 -18.56 -20.42
C SER A 741 -21.92 -19.92 -20.36
N LEU A 742 -21.84 -20.60 -19.20
CA LEU A 742 -22.43 -21.90 -18.93
C LEU A 742 -23.65 -21.82 -18.01
N ARG A 743 -24.20 -20.61 -17.79
CA ARG A 743 -25.34 -20.41 -16.87
C ARG A 743 -26.53 -21.29 -17.26
N ASP A 744 -26.80 -21.34 -18.56
CA ASP A 744 -27.93 -22.03 -19.16
C ASP A 744 -27.56 -23.47 -19.59
N TRP A 745 -26.36 -23.96 -19.27
CA TRP A 745 -25.92 -25.33 -19.53
C TRP A 745 -26.17 -26.23 -18.30
N PRO A 746 -26.65 -27.48 -18.46
CA PRO A 746 -27.05 -28.16 -19.69
C PRO A 746 -28.34 -27.60 -20.31
N GLU A 747 -29.23 -27.06 -19.49
CA GLU A 747 -30.46 -26.38 -19.90
C GLU A 747 -30.82 -25.26 -18.91
N PRO A 748 -31.57 -24.22 -19.33
CA PRO A 748 -31.98 -23.13 -18.44
C PRO A 748 -32.78 -23.66 -17.24
N GLY A 749 -32.32 -23.36 -16.02
CA GLY A 749 -33.06 -23.72 -14.80
C GLY A 749 -33.03 -25.20 -14.42
N THR A 750 -32.00 -25.96 -14.84
CA THR A 750 -31.83 -27.39 -14.49
C THR A 750 -32.05 -27.68 -13.00
N THR A 751 -32.87 -28.69 -12.70
CA THR A 751 -33.07 -29.23 -11.35
C THR A 751 -32.17 -30.42 -11.04
N ALA A 752 -31.38 -30.89 -12.02
CA ALA A 752 -30.50 -32.04 -11.85
C ALA A 752 -29.51 -31.83 -10.69
N ALA A 753 -29.40 -32.83 -9.83
CA ALA A 753 -28.51 -32.84 -8.68
C ALA A 753 -27.03 -32.91 -9.10
N ALA A 754 -26.71 -33.65 -10.17
CA ALA A 754 -25.38 -33.65 -10.76
C ALA A 754 -25.43 -33.89 -12.28
N VAL A 755 -24.63 -33.15 -13.04
CA VAL A 755 -24.49 -33.29 -14.50
C VAL A 755 -23.03 -33.16 -14.89
N GLY A 756 -22.48 -34.19 -15.53
CA GLY A 756 -21.16 -34.18 -16.15
C GLY A 756 -21.26 -34.37 -17.65
N ASP A 757 -20.41 -33.68 -18.41
CA ASP A 757 -20.24 -33.84 -19.85
C ASP A 757 -18.74 -33.87 -20.18
N ASP A 758 -18.29 -35.02 -20.68
CA ASP A 758 -16.89 -35.31 -21.03
C ASP A 758 -15.91 -35.05 -19.88
N VAL A 759 -16.30 -35.37 -18.64
CA VAL A 759 -15.47 -35.07 -17.45
C VAL A 759 -14.20 -35.93 -17.46
N THR A 760 -13.05 -35.27 -17.40
CA THR A 760 -11.72 -35.91 -17.39
C THR A 760 -10.91 -35.54 -16.16
N VAL A 761 -10.16 -36.51 -15.64
CA VAL A 761 -9.31 -36.36 -14.45
C VAL A 761 -8.00 -37.12 -14.67
N HIS A 762 -6.87 -36.50 -14.36
CA HIS A 762 -5.55 -37.12 -14.40
C HIS A 762 -5.09 -37.44 -12.97
N ALA A 763 -4.31 -38.52 -12.83
CA ALA A 763 -3.67 -38.84 -11.55
C ALA A 763 -2.55 -37.83 -11.22
N ASP A 764 -1.91 -37.31 -12.26
CA ASP A 764 -0.88 -36.29 -12.27
C ASP A 764 -1.14 -35.39 -13.50
N PRO A 765 -1.11 -34.05 -13.41
CA PRO A 765 -1.30 -33.15 -14.55
C PRO A 765 -0.42 -33.43 -15.78
N ASP A 766 0.71 -34.12 -15.61
CA ASP A 766 1.63 -34.50 -16.68
C ASP A 766 1.54 -35.97 -17.12
N ALA A 767 0.58 -36.75 -16.59
CA ALA A 767 0.31 -38.08 -17.12
C ALA A 767 -0.29 -37.96 -18.53
N ASP A 768 0.36 -38.57 -19.53
CA ASP A 768 -0.14 -38.59 -20.93
C ASP A 768 -1.54 -39.22 -21.04
N GLU A 769 -1.92 -40.05 -20.06
CA GLU A 769 -3.21 -40.72 -20.01
C GLU A 769 -4.04 -40.25 -18.80
N PRO A 770 -5.30 -39.82 -19.02
CA PRO A 770 -6.20 -39.48 -17.93
C PRO A 770 -6.57 -40.73 -17.09
N LEU A 771 -6.61 -40.56 -15.78
CA LEU A 771 -7.11 -41.58 -14.84
C LEU A 771 -8.61 -41.82 -15.03
N LEU A 772 -9.38 -40.77 -15.33
CA LEU A 772 -10.78 -40.84 -15.73
C LEU A 772 -10.95 -40.08 -17.05
N ARG A 773 -11.55 -40.72 -18.06
CA ARG A 773 -11.80 -40.11 -19.37
C ARG A 773 -13.29 -40.06 -19.70
N GLY A 774 -13.76 -38.89 -20.14
CA GLY A 774 -15.03 -38.72 -20.85
C GLY A 774 -16.28 -39.13 -20.08
N ALA A 775 -16.31 -38.94 -18.77
CA ALA A 775 -17.49 -39.27 -17.99
C ALA A 775 -18.63 -38.28 -18.26
N THR A 776 -19.67 -38.74 -18.96
CA THR A 776 -20.90 -38.00 -19.22
C THR A 776 -22.06 -38.65 -18.48
N PHE A 777 -22.73 -37.88 -17.61
CA PHE A 777 -23.78 -38.40 -16.74
C PHE A 777 -24.77 -37.31 -16.32
N ARG A 778 -25.98 -37.74 -15.93
CA ARG A 778 -27.01 -36.87 -15.37
C ARG A 778 -27.74 -37.60 -14.26
N VAL A 779 -27.85 -36.94 -13.10
CA VAL A 779 -28.52 -37.47 -11.91
C VAL A 779 -29.62 -36.49 -11.51
N GLU A 780 -30.86 -36.93 -11.59
CA GLU A 780 -32.01 -36.17 -11.11
C GLU A 780 -32.14 -36.25 -9.59
N PRO A 781 -32.79 -35.27 -8.93
CA PRO A 781 -33.04 -35.31 -7.50
C PRO A 781 -33.72 -36.61 -7.06
N GLY A 782 -33.24 -37.19 -5.96
CA GLY A 782 -33.78 -38.42 -5.38
C GLY A 782 -33.37 -39.71 -6.12
N ARG A 783 -32.67 -39.62 -7.26
CA ARG A 783 -32.21 -40.78 -8.03
C ARG A 783 -30.86 -41.30 -7.54
N THR A 784 -30.52 -42.51 -8.00
CA THR A 784 -29.27 -43.18 -7.69
C THR A 784 -28.48 -43.43 -8.96
N LEU A 785 -27.20 -43.07 -8.95
CA LEU A 785 -26.22 -43.36 -10.01
C LEU A 785 -25.15 -44.30 -9.46
N VAL A 786 -24.83 -45.37 -10.18
CA VAL A 786 -23.75 -46.29 -9.87
C VAL A 786 -22.69 -46.19 -10.97
N ALA A 787 -21.55 -45.61 -10.62
CA ALA A 787 -20.40 -45.49 -11.51
C ALA A 787 -19.48 -46.70 -11.33
N THR A 788 -19.17 -47.43 -12.40
CA THR A 788 -18.44 -48.71 -12.32
C THR A 788 -17.13 -48.71 -13.08
N HIS A 789 -16.10 -49.27 -12.46
CA HIS A 789 -14.81 -49.53 -13.09
C HIS A 789 -14.02 -50.61 -12.33
N PRO A 790 -13.31 -51.55 -13.00
CA PRO A 790 -12.52 -52.57 -12.31
C PRO A 790 -11.41 -52.02 -11.41
N ASP A 791 -10.75 -50.93 -11.82
CA ASP A 791 -9.76 -50.22 -11.01
C ASP A 791 -10.46 -49.26 -10.01
N PRO A 792 -10.35 -49.49 -8.69
CA PRO A 792 -10.97 -48.65 -7.66
C PRO A 792 -10.44 -47.20 -7.65
N ARG A 793 -9.24 -46.94 -8.18
CA ARG A 793 -8.68 -45.58 -8.25
C ARG A 793 -9.53 -44.66 -9.13
N VAL A 794 -10.12 -45.20 -10.20
CA VAL A 794 -10.95 -44.48 -11.17
C VAL A 794 -12.31 -44.13 -10.56
N GLY A 795 -12.93 -45.09 -9.87
CA GLY A 795 -14.13 -44.85 -9.08
C GLY A 795 -13.91 -43.75 -8.03
N ARG A 796 -12.81 -43.84 -7.28
CA ARG A 796 -12.44 -42.82 -6.29
C ARG A 796 -12.22 -41.44 -6.90
N ALA A 797 -11.52 -41.36 -8.03
CA ALA A 797 -11.30 -40.10 -8.73
C ALA A 797 -12.63 -39.46 -9.17
N PHE A 798 -13.56 -40.25 -9.71
CA PHE A 798 -14.91 -39.82 -10.03
C PHE A 798 -15.66 -39.30 -8.79
N ALA A 799 -15.68 -40.08 -7.71
CA ALA A 799 -16.35 -39.69 -6.46
C ALA A 799 -15.79 -38.37 -5.90
N LEU A 800 -14.47 -38.22 -5.86
CA LEU A 800 -13.82 -37.00 -5.37
C LEU A 800 -14.11 -35.78 -6.24
N VAL A 801 -14.17 -35.94 -7.57
CA VAL A 801 -14.49 -34.84 -8.48
C VAL A 801 -15.95 -34.39 -8.33
N VAL A 802 -16.89 -35.33 -8.27
CA VAL A 802 -18.32 -35.01 -8.09
C VAL A 802 -18.57 -34.37 -6.71
N ALA A 803 -17.86 -34.80 -5.67
CA ALA A 803 -17.93 -34.19 -4.34
C ALA A 803 -17.14 -32.87 -4.22
N GLY A 804 -16.56 -32.33 -5.30
CA GLY A 804 -15.78 -31.09 -5.30
C GLY A 804 -14.48 -31.16 -4.48
N ARG A 805 -14.00 -32.37 -4.18
CA ARG A 805 -12.74 -32.66 -3.46
C ARG A 805 -11.55 -32.75 -4.41
N LEU A 806 -11.78 -33.03 -5.69
CA LEU A 806 -10.78 -33.04 -6.76
C LEU A 806 -11.23 -32.12 -7.90
N ARG A 807 -10.28 -31.45 -8.59
CA ARG A 807 -10.59 -30.60 -9.74
C ARG A 807 -10.67 -31.46 -11.01
N PRO A 808 -11.69 -31.27 -11.88
CA PRO A 808 -11.67 -31.83 -13.22
C PRO A 808 -10.64 -31.08 -14.10
N ASP A 809 -9.90 -31.81 -14.92
CA ASP A 809 -8.92 -31.24 -15.87
C ASP A 809 -9.57 -30.85 -17.21
N GLY A 810 -10.75 -31.42 -17.48
CA GLY A 810 -11.51 -31.21 -18.71
C GLY A 810 -12.95 -31.65 -18.56
N GLY A 811 -13.76 -31.32 -19.56
CA GLY A 811 -15.22 -31.47 -19.52
C GLY A 811 -15.94 -30.36 -18.76
N ARG A 812 -17.24 -30.56 -18.56
CA ARG A 812 -18.13 -29.65 -17.82
C ARG A 812 -18.80 -30.43 -16.71
N LEU A 813 -18.83 -29.87 -15.51
CA LEU A 813 -19.42 -30.53 -14.35
C LEU A 813 -20.22 -29.53 -13.52
N ARG A 814 -21.47 -29.88 -13.21
CA ARG A 814 -22.36 -29.11 -12.36
C ARG A 814 -22.93 -30.01 -11.26
N VAL A 815 -22.83 -29.60 -10.00
CA VAL A 815 -23.31 -30.37 -8.85
C VAL A 815 -24.05 -29.43 -7.90
N GLY A 816 -25.27 -29.80 -7.50
CA GLY A 816 -26.15 -28.96 -6.69
C GLY A 816 -26.46 -27.60 -7.33
N GLY A 817 -26.56 -27.55 -8.66
CA GLY A 817 -26.77 -26.30 -9.41
C GLY A 817 -25.52 -25.43 -9.61
N HIS A 818 -24.36 -25.82 -9.06
CA HIS A 818 -23.12 -25.06 -9.10
C HIS A 818 -22.06 -25.67 -10.03
N LEU A 819 -21.39 -24.82 -10.81
CA LEU A 819 -20.33 -25.24 -11.74
C LEU A 819 -19.02 -25.57 -10.99
N LEU A 820 -18.38 -26.68 -11.34
CA LEU A 820 -17.09 -27.11 -10.83
C LEU A 820 -15.99 -26.87 -11.89
N PRO A 821 -14.78 -26.42 -11.46
CA PRO A 821 -14.28 -26.33 -10.09
C PRO A 821 -14.57 -25.00 -9.34
N GLU A 822 -15.21 -24.02 -9.98
CA GLU A 822 -15.30 -22.63 -9.48
C GLU A 822 -16.06 -22.52 -8.15
N ARG A 823 -17.09 -23.34 -7.94
CA ARG A 823 -17.91 -23.39 -6.71
C ARG A 823 -17.61 -24.62 -5.84
N ALA A 824 -16.43 -25.23 -6.00
CA ALA A 824 -16.07 -26.44 -5.27
C ALA A 824 -16.21 -26.29 -3.75
N ALA A 825 -15.89 -25.13 -3.17
CA ALA A 825 -16.04 -24.92 -1.72
C ALA A 825 -17.49 -25.09 -1.22
N TRP A 826 -18.49 -24.62 -2.00
CA TRP A 826 -19.90 -24.80 -1.67
C TRP A 826 -20.32 -26.26 -1.84
N VAL A 827 -19.93 -26.89 -2.96
CA VAL A 827 -20.19 -28.32 -3.20
C VAL A 827 -19.59 -29.14 -2.06
N ARG A 828 -18.41 -28.77 -1.57
CA ARG A 828 -17.75 -29.50 -0.49
C ARG A 828 -18.52 -29.48 0.83
N SER A 829 -19.19 -28.39 1.14
CA SER A 829 -19.97 -28.26 2.38
C SER A 829 -21.40 -28.80 2.27
N HIS A 830 -21.92 -29.06 1.06
CA HIS A 830 -23.30 -29.49 0.84
C HIS A 830 -23.45 -30.87 0.20
N VAL A 831 -22.35 -31.48 -0.26
CA VAL A 831 -22.31 -32.85 -0.78
C VAL A 831 -21.53 -33.72 0.19
N GLY A 832 -22.24 -34.68 0.78
CA GLY A 832 -21.65 -35.70 1.65
C GLY A 832 -20.75 -36.64 0.85
N LEU A 833 -19.63 -37.05 1.44
CA LEU A 833 -18.70 -37.99 0.83
C LEU A 833 -18.27 -39.03 1.87
N ALA A 834 -18.39 -40.32 1.56
CA ALA A 834 -17.84 -41.41 2.35
C ALA A 834 -16.89 -42.27 1.50
N LEU A 835 -15.70 -42.57 2.02
CA LEU A 835 -14.67 -43.33 1.31
C LEU A 835 -14.60 -44.78 1.79
N LEU A 836 -15.61 -45.58 1.41
CA LEU A 836 -15.88 -46.91 1.98
C LEU A 836 -14.81 -47.95 1.63
N ALA A 837 -14.17 -47.85 0.46
CA ALA A 837 -13.12 -48.79 0.03
C ALA A 837 -11.88 -48.83 0.97
N THR A 838 -11.67 -47.79 1.78
CA THR A 838 -10.54 -47.70 2.72
C THR A 838 -10.99 -47.39 4.15
N SER A 839 -12.29 -47.53 4.44
CA SER A 839 -12.85 -47.18 5.73
C SER A 839 -12.62 -48.28 6.77
N ALA A 840 -12.35 -47.89 8.02
CA ALA A 840 -12.31 -48.79 9.16
C ALA A 840 -13.71 -49.01 9.79
N ASP A 841 -14.60 -48.04 9.64
CA ASP A 841 -16.02 -48.11 10.06
C ASP A 841 -16.91 -47.48 8.94
N PRO A 842 -17.32 -48.28 7.95
CA PRO A 842 -18.12 -47.81 6.82
C PRO A 842 -19.46 -47.17 7.26
N ALA A 843 -20.06 -47.64 8.35
CA ALA A 843 -21.35 -47.16 8.82
C ALA A 843 -21.25 -45.77 9.48
N GLU A 844 -20.18 -45.51 10.23
CA GLU A 844 -19.87 -44.18 10.77
C GLU A 844 -19.60 -43.18 9.64
N ASP A 845 -18.79 -43.55 8.63
CA ASP A 845 -18.49 -42.68 7.49
C ASP A 845 -19.74 -42.32 6.69
N VAL A 846 -20.65 -43.28 6.46
CA VAL A 846 -21.95 -43.00 5.82
C VAL A 846 -22.81 -42.09 6.70
N ARG A 847 -22.83 -42.28 8.02
CA ARG A 847 -23.58 -41.41 8.95
C ARG A 847 -23.04 -39.99 8.94
N ALA A 848 -21.71 -39.81 8.91
CA ALA A 848 -21.07 -38.51 8.78
C ALA A 848 -21.40 -37.86 7.43
N ALA A 849 -21.36 -38.61 6.33
CA ALA A 849 -21.73 -38.12 5.00
C ALA A 849 -23.21 -37.72 4.89
N LEU A 850 -24.11 -38.35 5.66
CA LEU A 850 -25.53 -38.01 5.72
C LEU A 850 -25.86 -36.88 6.72
N SER A 851 -24.89 -36.45 7.52
CA SER A 851 -25.09 -35.40 8.52
C SER A 851 -25.18 -34.00 7.88
N GLY A 852 -25.83 -33.06 8.57
CA GLY A 852 -25.85 -31.65 8.14
C GLY A 852 -26.85 -31.28 7.03
N GLY A 853 -27.85 -32.12 6.75
CA GLY A 853 -28.93 -31.79 5.81
C GLY A 853 -28.54 -31.90 4.33
N THR A 854 -27.52 -32.71 4.01
CA THR A 854 -27.07 -32.95 2.63
C THR A 854 -28.14 -33.68 1.82
N THR A 855 -28.53 -33.10 0.68
CA THR A 855 -29.48 -33.72 -0.27
C THR A 855 -28.79 -34.59 -1.32
N THR A 856 -27.46 -34.52 -1.42
CA THR A 856 -26.65 -35.34 -2.34
C THR A 856 -25.51 -35.98 -1.57
N VAL A 857 -25.37 -37.31 -1.69
CA VAL A 857 -24.29 -38.08 -1.07
C VAL A 857 -23.55 -38.91 -2.11
N VAL A 858 -22.23 -38.87 -2.01
CA VAL A 858 -21.30 -39.64 -2.85
C VAL A 858 -20.63 -40.72 -2.00
N LEU A 859 -20.72 -41.97 -2.41
CA LEU A 859 -20.10 -43.11 -1.72
C LEU A 859 -19.04 -43.76 -2.62
N ASP A 860 -17.79 -43.78 -2.18
CA ASP A 860 -16.71 -44.46 -2.91
C ASP A 860 -16.58 -45.93 -2.49
N GLY A 861 -16.69 -46.85 -3.45
CA GLY A 861 -16.42 -48.28 -3.25
C GLY A 861 -17.47 -49.00 -2.42
N LEU A 862 -18.75 -48.83 -2.77
CA LEU A 862 -19.87 -49.43 -2.05
C LEU A 862 -19.82 -50.98 -2.05
N ASP A 863 -19.16 -51.60 -3.03
CA ASP A 863 -18.96 -53.05 -3.11
C ASP A 863 -17.89 -53.59 -2.14
N ALA A 864 -17.17 -52.72 -1.43
CA ALA A 864 -16.22 -53.11 -0.39
C ALA A 864 -16.90 -53.38 0.96
N VAL A 865 -18.15 -52.93 1.16
CA VAL A 865 -18.89 -53.10 2.41
C VAL A 865 -19.49 -54.50 2.48
N ALA A 866 -19.22 -55.22 3.56
CA ALA A 866 -19.65 -56.61 3.76
C ALA A 866 -20.10 -56.86 5.21
N GLY A 867 -20.74 -58.01 5.46
CA GLY A 867 -21.13 -58.43 6.80
C GLY A 867 -22.12 -57.47 7.48
N ALA A 868 -21.95 -57.24 8.78
CA ALA A 868 -22.85 -56.40 9.58
C ALA A 868 -22.88 -54.92 9.11
N ASP A 869 -21.76 -54.41 8.59
CA ASP A 869 -21.67 -53.04 8.09
C ASP A 869 -22.55 -52.83 6.85
N ARG A 870 -22.73 -53.88 6.05
CA ARG A 870 -23.61 -53.85 4.87
C ARG A 870 -25.06 -53.56 5.27
N ASP A 871 -25.56 -54.30 6.26
CA ASP A 871 -26.93 -54.15 6.76
C ASP A 871 -27.13 -52.77 7.38
N GLN A 872 -26.13 -52.29 8.11
CA GLN A 872 -26.16 -50.97 8.75
C GLN A 872 -26.13 -49.83 7.73
N VAL A 873 -25.26 -49.90 6.72
CA VAL A 873 -25.20 -48.92 5.61
C VAL A 873 -26.51 -48.93 4.82
N ALA A 874 -27.07 -50.11 4.51
CA ALA A 874 -28.36 -50.21 3.83
C ALA A 874 -29.50 -49.58 4.65
N SER A 875 -29.51 -49.77 5.98
CA SER A 875 -30.47 -49.14 6.89
C SER A 875 -30.33 -47.61 6.88
N LEU A 876 -29.11 -47.09 7.04
CA LEU A 876 -28.85 -45.64 7.04
C LEU A 876 -29.31 -44.97 5.74
N LEU A 877 -29.03 -45.60 4.59
CA LEU A 877 -29.45 -45.09 3.28
C LEU A 877 -30.97 -45.17 3.08
N ARG A 878 -31.62 -46.21 3.64
CA ARG A 878 -33.08 -46.37 3.62
C ARG A 878 -33.75 -45.27 4.44
N ASP A 879 -33.27 -45.03 5.66
CA ASP A 879 -33.84 -44.05 6.59
C ASP A 879 -33.68 -42.63 6.04
N ALA A 880 -32.50 -42.32 5.49
CA ALA A 880 -32.25 -41.04 4.85
C ALA A 880 -33.00 -40.86 3.51
N GLY A 881 -33.34 -41.96 2.82
CA GLY A 881 -34.17 -41.93 1.62
C GLY A 881 -35.67 -41.78 1.90
N ALA A 882 -36.14 -42.13 3.10
CA ALA A 882 -37.56 -42.08 3.46
C ALA A 882 -38.13 -40.64 3.52
N THR A 883 -37.26 -39.64 3.63
CA THR A 883 -37.61 -38.21 3.58
C THR A 883 -37.79 -37.66 2.16
N GLY A 884 -37.50 -38.46 1.11
CA GLY A 884 -37.84 -38.18 -0.29
C GLY A 884 -36.79 -37.42 -1.12
N ASP A 885 -35.79 -36.81 -0.50
CA ASP A 885 -34.92 -35.82 -1.19
C ASP A 885 -33.46 -36.27 -1.39
N LEU A 886 -33.06 -37.43 -0.87
CA LEU A 886 -31.67 -37.88 -0.93
C LEU A 886 -31.31 -38.42 -2.32
N THR A 887 -30.38 -37.76 -3.00
CA THR A 887 -29.72 -38.20 -4.23
C THR A 887 -28.45 -38.98 -3.88
N LEU A 888 -28.23 -40.13 -4.51
CA LEU A 888 -27.10 -41.02 -4.20
C LEU A 888 -26.22 -41.27 -5.42
N ILE A 889 -24.92 -41.07 -5.29
CA ILE A 889 -23.93 -41.40 -6.33
C ILE A 889 -22.92 -42.37 -5.71
N ALA A 890 -22.94 -43.63 -6.13
CA ALA A 890 -22.06 -44.67 -5.60
C ALA A 890 -21.04 -45.10 -6.66
N THR A 891 -19.83 -45.46 -6.25
CA THR A 891 -18.87 -46.14 -7.13
C THR A 891 -18.70 -47.59 -6.71
N ALA A 892 -18.47 -48.47 -7.67
CA ALA A 892 -18.28 -49.89 -7.42
C ALA A 892 -17.38 -50.55 -8.47
N ARG A 893 -16.75 -51.69 -8.16
CA ARG A 893 -16.00 -52.46 -9.17
C ARG A 893 -16.91 -53.16 -10.18
N ARG A 894 -18.05 -53.66 -9.71
CA ARG A 894 -19.08 -54.33 -10.52
C ARG A 894 -20.46 -53.88 -10.08
N GLU A 895 -21.33 -53.58 -11.03
CA GLU A 895 -22.70 -53.14 -10.74
C GLU A 895 -23.47 -54.18 -9.91
N SER A 896 -23.38 -55.47 -10.30
CA SER A 896 -24.08 -56.56 -9.62
C SER A 896 -23.74 -56.70 -8.14
N ALA A 897 -22.57 -56.22 -7.70
CA ALA A 897 -22.11 -56.35 -6.33
C ALA A 897 -22.80 -55.37 -5.36
N VAL A 898 -23.41 -54.30 -5.88
CA VAL A 898 -24.05 -53.25 -5.06
C VAL A 898 -25.58 -53.22 -5.19
N LEU A 899 -26.15 -53.95 -6.16
CA LEU A 899 -27.59 -53.98 -6.38
C LEU A 899 -28.36 -54.50 -5.16
N ASP A 900 -27.82 -55.49 -4.44
CA ASP A 900 -28.47 -56.05 -3.26
C ASP A 900 -28.54 -55.04 -2.10
N ILE A 901 -27.45 -54.30 -1.87
CA ILE A 901 -27.37 -53.23 -0.86
C ILE A 901 -28.36 -52.10 -1.20
N LEU A 902 -28.41 -51.70 -2.48
CA LEU A 902 -29.32 -50.65 -2.94
C LEU A 902 -30.79 -51.09 -2.89
N ALA A 903 -31.07 -52.35 -3.21
CA ALA A 903 -32.41 -52.93 -3.09
C ALA A 903 -32.88 -52.95 -1.64
N GLU A 904 -32.02 -53.35 -0.70
CA GLU A 904 -32.29 -53.25 0.73
C GLU A 904 -32.46 -51.80 1.17
N ALA A 905 -31.70 -50.86 0.63
CA ALA A 905 -31.89 -49.42 0.88
C ALA A 905 -33.16 -48.83 0.23
N ARG A 906 -34.01 -49.65 -0.43
CA ARG A 906 -35.20 -49.24 -1.21
C ARG A 906 -34.87 -48.27 -2.36
N ARG A 907 -33.66 -48.35 -2.91
CA ARG A 907 -33.24 -47.60 -4.11
C ARG A 907 -33.44 -48.47 -5.34
N THR A 908 -34.67 -48.48 -5.85
CA THR A 908 -35.03 -49.28 -7.02
C THR A 908 -34.64 -48.57 -8.32
N ALA A 909 -34.05 -49.33 -9.25
CA ALA A 909 -33.59 -48.86 -10.57
C ALA A 909 -32.48 -47.77 -10.54
N PRO A 910 -31.27 -48.08 -10.02
CA PRO A 910 -30.12 -47.20 -10.19
C PRO A 910 -29.77 -47.04 -11.68
N ALA A 911 -29.36 -45.84 -12.08
CA ALA A 911 -28.72 -45.63 -13.37
C ALA A 911 -27.27 -46.13 -13.30
N SER A 912 -26.79 -46.83 -14.32
CA SER A 912 -25.42 -47.30 -14.40
C SER A 912 -24.56 -46.43 -15.32
N LEU A 913 -23.33 -46.17 -14.90
CA LEU A 913 -22.33 -45.42 -15.67
C LEU A 913 -21.02 -46.22 -15.69
N PRO A 914 -20.66 -46.87 -16.81
CA PRO A 914 -19.32 -47.42 -16.96
C PRO A 914 -18.32 -46.27 -17.14
N LEU A 915 -17.34 -46.17 -16.24
CA LEU A 915 -16.26 -45.20 -16.36
C LEU A 915 -15.19 -45.71 -17.32
N GLN A 916 -14.39 -44.81 -17.89
CA GLN A 916 -13.29 -45.16 -18.81
C GLN A 916 -11.95 -44.61 -18.30
N THR A 917 -10.86 -45.33 -18.59
CA THR A 917 -9.48 -44.89 -18.35
C THR A 917 -8.80 -44.49 -19.66
N GLY A 918 -7.70 -43.75 -19.59
CA GLY A 918 -6.92 -43.34 -20.74
C GLY A 918 -6.14 -44.45 -21.46
N ALA A 919 -5.95 -45.62 -20.83
CA ALA A 919 -5.15 -46.71 -21.38
C ALA A 919 -5.89 -47.43 -22.52
N HIS A 920 -5.24 -47.59 -23.67
CA HIS A 920 -5.75 -48.37 -24.80
C HIS A 920 -6.17 -49.79 -24.38
N GLU A 921 -7.48 -50.04 -24.24
CA GLU A 921 -8.01 -51.39 -24.41
C GLU A 921 -7.82 -51.78 -25.88
N ARG A 922 -6.76 -52.55 -26.18
CA ARG A 922 -6.68 -53.27 -27.45
C ARG A 922 -7.79 -54.32 -27.45
N PRO A 923 -8.62 -54.42 -28.50
CA PRO A 923 -9.58 -55.50 -28.60
C PRO A 923 -8.79 -56.82 -28.71
N THR A 924 -8.94 -57.69 -27.70
CA THR A 924 -8.48 -59.07 -27.78
C THR A 924 -9.25 -59.74 -28.91
N THR A 925 -8.55 -59.91 -30.04
CA THR A 925 -9.00 -60.76 -31.13
C THR A 925 -8.90 -62.19 -30.64
N GLU A 926 -10.04 -62.82 -30.35
CA GLU A 926 -10.13 -64.27 -30.21
C GLU A 926 -9.73 -64.89 -31.56
N VAL A 927 -8.52 -65.45 -31.61
CA VAL A 927 -8.14 -66.46 -32.59
C VAL A 927 -8.13 -67.78 -31.83
N ILE A 928 -9.18 -68.58 -32.02
CA ILE A 928 -9.08 -70.05 -31.90
C ILE A 928 -9.71 -70.65 -33.14
N SER A 929 -8.85 -71.08 -34.05
CA SER A 929 -9.14 -72.02 -35.13
C SER A 929 -8.96 -73.45 -34.64
N SER A 930 -9.78 -74.34 -35.22
CA SER A 930 -9.85 -75.82 -35.14
C SER A 930 -10.45 -76.43 -33.89
#